data_AF-A0A927SIU2-F1
#
_entry.id   AF-A0A927SIU2-F1
#
_cell.length_a   1.000
_cell.length_b   1.000
_cell.length_c   1.000
_cell.angle_alpha   90.00
_cell.angle_beta   90.00
_cell.angle_gamma   90.00
#
_symmetry.space_group_name_H-M   'P 1'
#
loop_
_entity.id
_entity.type
_entity.pdbx_description
1 polymer ?
#
loop_
_entity_poly.entity_id
_entity_poly.type
_entity_poly.pdbx_seq_one_letter_code
_entity_poly.pdbx_strand_id
1 'polypeptide(L)'
;MNTAFTPEKLRYLMLLARQYPTVQAASTEIIRLQAILHLPKGTEHFMSDIHGEHEAFLHILNSSSGEVRAKINDCFASSLTEMERGDLAALVHYPTEKLALAADAMSDMEAWYRATLGRLVELCRFVSVKHTRNKVRTYMPAEYAEILDEMVYLQHSDETRQAQYRSIIDAIISIGQAPQVIEAFCGVIKALTCDHLHIVGDIFDRGPRADIVMDSLMRCHNVDIQWGNHDVLWMGAASGSRTMVATVLSNSIHYNNLDVIETGYGISLRPLSVFANEVYKRSDLHCFHVKLTGDAASRYTEKDKLLSARMYKAITIILFKLEGQKVQRCPEFGMEDRLLLDKIDYANKTITIEDQVYPLEDCDFPTVDPQNPYELTPEEAQVIQQLTESFRHSEKLQRQIRFLYSNGSLYKVHNGNLLFHGCIPMNPDGSLMTFCIGGKARSGRAFMDYADRLARKAYYDKRGTPERRFGLDFLWWLWAGRNSPIYGRDRMTTFERRFIKDESTWLEPKNAYYEHYNDPAMCEWLLQEFGLHGVHSHIINGHVPVRAGKGESPIKGGGKLLVIDGGFSKAYQPTSGIAGYTLLFNSRHYRMVSHQPFPGKWNAIHRNDDIESDSVIFEALTERMHVAHTDEGRELQAHVDDLMDLLRAYRTGAVTEAHR
;
A
#
# COMPACT_ATOMS: atom_id res chain seq x y z
N MET A 1 27.14 37.42 26.25
CA MET A 1 26.09 38.18 25.55
C MET A 1 24.76 37.47 25.83
N ASN A 2 23.85 38.15 26.54
CA ASN A 2 22.52 37.65 26.89
C ASN A 2 21.65 37.54 25.62
N THR A 3 21.50 36.35 25.06
CA THR A 3 20.37 36.07 24.18
C THR A 3 19.19 35.72 25.07
N ALA A 4 18.37 36.72 25.40
CA ALA A 4 17.11 36.48 26.09
C ALA A 4 16.20 35.61 25.19
N PHE A 5 15.68 34.51 25.73
CA PHE A 5 14.70 33.69 25.03
C PHE A 5 13.43 34.51 24.75
N THR A 6 12.83 34.34 23.57
CA THR A 6 11.52 34.96 23.29
C THR A 6 10.46 34.38 24.24
N PRO A 7 9.37 35.10 24.55
CA PRO A 7 8.31 34.60 25.43
C PRO A 7 7.71 33.26 24.94
N GLU A 8 7.57 33.09 23.63
CA GLU A 8 7.08 31.87 23.01
C GLU A 8 8.05 30.71 23.20
N LYS A 9 9.35 30.92 22.93
CA LYS A 9 10.38 29.90 23.15
C LYS A 9 10.48 29.54 24.63
N LEU A 10 10.42 30.52 25.53
CA LEU A 10 10.44 30.26 26.98
C LEU A 10 9.24 29.41 27.42
N ARG A 11 8.03 29.70 26.91
CA ARG A 11 6.83 28.89 27.18
C ARG A 11 6.99 27.46 26.67
N TYR A 12 7.57 27.28 25.49
CA TYR A 12 7.90 25.96 24.95
C TYR A 12 8.92 25.22 25.84
N LEU A 13 10.02 25.87 26.23
CA LEU A 13 11.03 25.28 27.12
C LEU A 13 10.46 24.92 28.48
N MET A 14 9.52 25.70 29.03
CA MET A 14 8.80 25.36 30.27
C MET A 14 7.91 24.11 30.13
N LEU A 15 7.37 23.84 28.93
CA LEU A 15 6.65 22.59 28.66
C LEU A 15 7.64 21.42 28.54
N LEU A 16 8.75 21.62 27.85
CA LEU A 16 9.81 20.61 27.69
C LEU A 16 10.43 20.22 29.04
N ALA A 17 10.61 21.20 29.94
CA ALA A 17 11.05 21.01 31.32
C ALA A 17 10.13 20.07 32.13
N ARG A 18 8.86 19.88 31.74
CA ARG A 18 7.99 18.89 32.41
C ARG A 18 8.40 17.45 32.11
N GLN A 19 8.94 17.20 30.92
CA GLN A 19 9.45 15.90 30.50
C GLN A 19 10.90 15.70 30.93
N TYR A 20 11.71 16.75 30.88
CA TYR A 20 13.13 16.75 31.25
C TYR A 20 13.38 17.73 32.40
N PRO A 21 13.00 17.37 33.65
CA PRO A 21 12.93 18.29 34.79
C PRO A 21 14.27 18.78 35.32
N THR A 22 15.38 18.15 34.92
CA THR A 22 16.72 18.46 35.41
C THR A 22 17.71 18.58 34.26
N VAL A 23 18.83 19.25 34.52
CA VAL A 23 19.99 19.29 33.62
C VAL A 23 20.44 17.88 33.27
N GLN A 24 20.43 16.95 34.23
CA GLN A 24 20.81 15.56 34.01
C GLN A 24 19.83 14.82 33.08
N ALA A 25 18.52 15.00 33.26
CA ALA A 25 17.50 14.38 32.40
C ALA A 25 17.62 14.87 30.95
N ALA A 26 17.73 16.19 30.75
CA ALA A 26 17.91 16.77 29.42
C ALA A 26 19.24 16.32 28.79
N SER A 27 20.34 16.31 29.55
CA SER A 27 21.65 15.87 29.05
C SER A 27 21.65 14.39 28.65
N THR A 28 20.99 13.53 29.44
CA THR A 28 20.88 12.10 29.16
C THR A 28 20.14 11.86 27.84
N GLU A 29 19.05 12.59 27.62
CA GLU A 29 18.31 12.47 26.37
C GLU A 29 19.09 13.02 25.18
N ILE A 30 19.80 14.14 25.31
CA ILE A 30 20.68 14.66 24.26
C ILE A 30 21.71 13.59 23.86
N ILE A 31 22.40 12.98 24.83
CA ILE A 31 23.39 11.93 24.57
C ILE A 31 22.75 10.74 23.84
N ARG A 32 21.55 10.32 24.28
CA ARG A 32 20.80 9.23 23.64
C ARG A 32 20.44 9.56 22.19
N LEU A 33 19.88 10.74 21.94
CA LEU A 33 19.49 11.18 20.59
C LEU A 33 20.71 11.33 19.68
N GLN A 34 21.81 11.88 20.18
CA GLN A 34 23.08 11.94 19.45
C GLN A 34 23.60 10.54 19.08
N ALA A 35 23.50 9.56 19.97
CA ALA A 35 23.88 8.18 19.65
C ALA A 35 22.99 7.59 18.54
N ILE A 36 21.68 7.86 18.57
CA ILE A 36 20.74 7.41 17.53
C ILE A 36 21.09 8.03 16.17
N LEU A 37 21.38 9.33 16.13
CA LEU A 37 21.73 10.05 14.90
C LEU A 37 22.94 9.44 14.16
N HIS A 38 23.88 8.83 14.89
CA HIS A 38 25.05 8.16 14.32
C HIS A 38 24.80 6.71 13.89
N LEU A 39 23.62 6.14 14.17
CA LEU A 39 23.30 4.80 13.69
C LEU A 39 23.15 4.81 12.16
N PRO A 40 23.46 3.70 11.48
CA PRO A 40 23.13 3.53 10.08
C PRO A 40 21.62 3.68 9.84
N LYS A 41 21.25 4.31 8.74
CA LYS A 41 19.86 4.32 8.28
C LYS A 41 19.30 2.90 8.13
N GLY A 42 18.05 2.70 8.59
CA GLY A 42 17.27 1.48 8.39
C GLY A 42 17.01 1.16 6.90
N THR A 43 16.61 -0.08 6.62
CA THR A 43 16.24 -0.48 5.25
C THR A 43 14.79 -0.09 4.98
N GLU A 44 14.56 0.71 3.94
CA GLU A 44 13.23 0.98 3.38
C GLU A 44 12.93 -0.02 2.27
N HIS A 45 11.67 -0.43 2.19
CA HIS A 45 11.17 -1.36 1.18
C HIS A 45 9.95 -0.77 0.49
N PHE A 46 10.01 -0.62 -0.84
CA PHE A 46 8.92 -0.08 -1.64
C PHE A 46 8.30 -1.19 -2.49
N MET A 47 6.97 -1.27 -2.44
CA MET A 47 6.13 -2.15 -3.24
C MET A 47 4.98 -1.35 -3.86
N SER A 48 4.41 -1.81 -4.97
CA SER A 48 3.21 -1.21 -5.58
C SER A 48 2.24 -2.31 -6.01
N ASP A 49 1.00 -1.93 -6.37
CA ASP A 49 0.01 -2.72 -7.11
C ASP A 49 -0.20 -4.16 -6.59
N ILE A 50 -0.45 -4.29 -5.28
CA ILE A 50 -0.67 -5.60 -4.64
C ILE A 50 -1.97 -6.25 -5.14
N HIS A 51 -3.03 -5.45 -5.34
CA HIS A 51 -4.29 -5.92 -5.89
C HIS A 51 -4.84 -7.20 -5.21
N GLY A 52 -4.81 -7.29 -3.88
CA GLY A 52 -5.36 -8.43 -3.15
C GLY A 52 -4.68 -9.80 -3.37
N GLU A 53 -3.53 -9.85 -4.07
CA GLU A 53 -2.72 -11.05 -4.32
C GLU A 53 -1.91 -11.43 -3.08
N HIS A 54 -2.64 -11.82 -2.04
CA HIS A 54 -2.12 -11.99 -0.69
C HIS A 54 -0.97 -13.01 -0.56
N GLU A 55 -0.97 -14.11 -1.31
CA GLU A 55 0.08 -15.13 -1.18
C GLU A 55 1.46 -14.60 -1.60
N ALA A 56 1.51 -13.96 -2.77
CA ALA A 56 2.74 -13.38 -3.29
C ALA A 56 3.18 -12.19 -2.41
N PHE A 57 2.25 -11.32 -2.02
CA PHE A 57 2.53 -10.22 -1.10
C PHE A 57 3.12 -10.69 0.24
N LEU A 58 2.48 -11.68 0.89
CA LEU A 58 2.95 -12.23 2.16
C LEU A 58 4.33 -12.86 2.03
N HIS A 59 4.60 -13.53 0.92
CA HIS A 59 5.91 -14.10 0.66
C HIS A 59 6.98 -13.02 0.53
N ILE A 60 6.76 -11.99 -0.30
CA ILE A 60 7.71 -10.88 -0.46
C ILE A 60 7.91 -10.11 0.85
N LEU A 61 6.85 -9.92 1.64
CA LEU A 61 6.95 -9.32 2.97
C LEU A 61 7.80 -10.19 3.90
N ASN A 62 7.58 -11.51 3.90
CA ASN A 62 8.31 -12.45 4.75
C ASN A 62 9.80 -12.59 4.35
N SER A 63 10.12 -12.49 3.06
CA SER A 63 11.50 -12.54 2.56
C SER A 63 12.18 -11.17 2.53
N SER A 64 11.42 -10.09 2.71
CA SER A 64 11.85 -8.71 2.50
C SER A 64 12.50 -8.52 1.11
N SER A 65 11.84 -9.03 0.07
CA SER A 65 12.39 -9.10 -1.30
C SER A 65 13.79 -9.70 -1.37
N GLY A 66 13.96 -10.83 -0.66
CA GLY A 66 15.22 -11.57 -0.59
C GLY A 66 16.28 -10.98 0.35
N GLU A 67 16.03 -9.86 1.04
CA GLU A 67 17.00 -9.28 1.97
C GLU A 67 17.28 -10.21 3.17
N VAL A 68 16.30 -11.00 3.62
CA VAL A 68 16.51 -12.02 4.66
C VAL A 68 17.57 -13.03 4.23
N ARG A 69 17.44 -13.56 3.00
CA ARG A 69 18.42 -14.50 2.43
C ARG A 69 19.79 -13.86 2.26
N ALA A 70 19.85 -12.61 1.81
CA ALA A 70 21.09 -11.87 1.72
C ALA A 70 21.79 -11.74 3.09
N LYS A 71 21.05 -11.44 4.16
CA LYS A 71 21.60 -11.36 5.53
C LYS A 71 22.06 -12.71 6.08
N ILE A 72 21.35 -13.79 5.77
CA ILE A 72 21.77 -15.16 6.10
C ILE A 72 23.08 -15.48 5.39
N ASN A 73 23.21 -15.15 4.11
CA ASN A 73 24.44 -15.35 3.35
C ASN A 73 25.59 -14.52 3.92
N ASP A 74 25.37 -13.23 4.19
CA ASP A 74 26.38 -12.35 4.81
C ASP A 74 26.88 -12.90 6.16
N CYS A 75 25.97 -13.46 6.97
CA CYS A 75 26.27 -13.95 8.32
C CYS A 75 26.90 -15.35 8.34
N PHE A 76 26.49 -16.25 7.44
CA PHE A 76 26.81 -17.68 7.52
C PHE A 76 27.51 -18.27 6.28
N ALA A 77 27.97 -17.43 5.33
CA ALA A 77 28.62 -17.91 4.11
C ALA A 77 29.77 -18.90 4.37
N SER A 78 30.54 -18.70 5.44
CA SER A 78 31.71 -19.52 5.79
C SER A 78 31.40 -20.71 6.71
N SER A 79 30.19 -20.77 7.30
CA SER A 79 29.86 -21.73 8.37
C SER A 79 28.73 -22.68 8.03
N LEU A 80 27.87 -22.35 7.07
CA LEU A 80 26.76 -23.19 6.61
C LEU A 80 26.87 -23.51 5.11
N THR A 81 26.31 -24.63 4.68
CA THR A 81 26.12 -24.95 3.25
C THR A 81 24.99 -24.13 2.63
N GLU A 82 24.93 -24.05 1.29
CA GLU A 82 23.82 -23.35 0.60
C GLU A 82 22.44 -23.94 0.94
N MET A 83 22.36 -25.25 1.06
CA MET A 83 21.13 -25.95 1.46
C MET A 83 20.69 -25.56 2.87
N GLU A 84 21.61 -25.55 3.84
CA GLU A 84 21.31 -25.12 5.21
C GLU A 84 20.91 -23.65 5.31
N ARG A 85 21.53 -22.78 4.50
CA ARG A 85 21.13 -21.37 4.40
C ARG A 85 19.73 -21.24 3.80
N GLY A 86 19.41 -22.03 2.78
CA GLY A 86 18.07 -22.12 2.20
C GLY A 86 17.02 -22.59 3.21
N ASP A 87 17.32 -23.61 4.02
CA ASP A 87 16.43 -24.09 5.07
C ASP A 87 16.21 -23.05 6.18
N LEU A 88 17.27 -22.34 6.59
CA LEU A 88 17.17 -21.26 7.56
C LEU A 88 16.33 -20.10 7.01
N ALA A 89 16.50 -19.73 5.74
CA ALA A 89 15.69 -18.71 5.09
C ALA A 89 14.21 -19.11 5.05
N ALA A 90 13.91 -20.34 4.62
CA ALA A 90 12.55 -20.87 4.61
C ALA A 90 11.93 -20.88 6.02
N LEU A 91 12.70 -21.22 7.06
CA LEU A 91 12.27 -21.15 8.46
C LEU A 91 11.95 -19.72 8.91
N VAL A 92 12.77 -18.73 8.54
CA VAL A 92 12.49 -17.32 8.86
C VAL A 92 11.23 -16.84 8.13
N HIS A 93 11.06 -17.24 6.86
CA HIS A 93 9.90 -16.87 6.07
C HIS A 93 8.59 -17.46 6.64
N TYR A 94 8.59 -18.77 6.92
CA TYR A 94 7.43 -19.58 7.30
C TYR A 94 7.72 -20.45 8.53
N PRO A 95 7.86 -19.83 9.73
CA PRO A 95 8.35 -20.55 10.90
C PRO A 95 7.39 -21.65 11.36
N THR A 96 6.10 -21.36 11.44
CA THR A 96 5.08 -22.33 11.88
C THR A 96 5.05 -23.57 10.99
N GLU A 97 5.08 -23.39 9.66
CA GLU A 97 5.04 -24.51 8.72
C GLU A 97 6.34 -25.31 8.68
N LYS A 98 7.50 -24.65 8.71
CA LYS A 98 8.80 -25.36 8.73
C LYS A 98 9.03 -26.08 10.07
N LEU A 99 8.52 -25.55 11.19
CA LEU A 99 8.54 -26.25 12.48
C LEU A 99 7.72 -27.54 12.46
N ALA A 100 6.52 -27.51 11.85
CA ALA A 100 5.69 -28.71 11.68
C ALA A 100 6.41 -29.78 10.82
N LEU A 101 7.03 -29.37 9.71
CA LEU A 101 7.81 -30.29 8.88
C LEU A 101 9.03 -30.85 9.59
N ALA A 102 9.73 -30.03 10.39
CA ALA A 102 10.88 -30.49 11.16
C ALA A 102 10.47 -31.53 12.21
N ALA A 103 9.33 -31.33 12.89
CA ALA A 103 8.80 -32.26 13.88
C ALA A 103 8.53 -33.66 13.31
N ASP A 104 8.14 -33.76 12.04
CA ASP A 104 7.90 -35.04 11.37
C ASP A 104 9.18 -35.68 10.80
N ALA A 105 10.18 -34.87 10.44
CA ALA A 105 11.36 -35.33 9.69
C ALA A 105 12.60 -35.62 10.54
N MET A 106 12.79 -34.92 11.67
CA MET A 106 14.03 -34.98 12.45
C MET A 106 13.97 -36.10 13.50
N SER A 107 15.02 -36.91 13.58
CA SER A 107 15.15 -37.96 14.60
C SER A 107 15.49 -37.44 15.99
N ASP A 108 16.19 -36.29 16.08
CA ASP A 108 16.55 -35.62 17.33
C ASP A 108 16.13 -34.14 17.27
N MET A 109 14.90 -33.89 17.73
CA MET A 109 14.35 -32.54 17.76
C MET A 109 15.04 -31.62 18.77
N GLU A 110 15.57 -32.14 19.88
CA GLU A 110 16.27 -31.31 20.85
C GLU A 110 17.58 -30.77 20.28
N ALA A 111 18.37 -31.62 19.62
CA ALA A 111 19.58 -31.20 18.91
C ALA A 111 19.27 -30.19 17.81
N TRP A 112 18.18 -30.43 17.05
CA TRP A 112 17.73 -29.50 16.02
C TRP A 112 17.34 -28.13 16.61
N TYR A 113 16.54 -28.10 17.68
CA TYR A 113 16.17 -26.85 18.36
C TYR A 113 17.39 -26.07 18.85
N ARG A 114 18.39 -26.75 19.43
CA ARG A 114 19.64 -26.11 19.88
C ARG A 114 20.37 -25.42 18.76
N ALA A 115 20.57 -26.13 17.64
CA ALA A 115 21.25 -25.59 16.48
C ALA A 115 20.48 -24.41 15.88
N THR A 116 19.16 -24.55 15.72
CA THR A 116 18.28 -23.53 15.16
C THR A 116 18.22 -22.27 16.02
N LEU A 117 18.01 -22.40 17.33
CA LEU A 117 18.03 -21.25 18.25
C LEU A 117 19.38 -20.54 18.23
N GLY A 118 20.49 -21.28 18.20
CA GLY A 118 21.83 -20.71 18.07
C GLY A 118 21.99 -19.86 16.81
N ARG A 119 21.61 -20.40 15.65
CA ARG A 119 21.65 -19.71 14.35
C ARG A 119 20.74 -18.47 14.34
N LEU A 120 19.54 -18.55 14.89
CA LEU A 120 18.60 -17.43 14.93
C LEU A 120 19.07 -16.30 15.85
N VAL A 121 19.67 -16.61 16.99
CA VAL A 121 20.26 -15.60 17.89
C VAL A 121 21.40 -14.86 17.18
N GLU A 122 22.30 -15.60 16.53
CA GLU A 122 23.41 -15.01 15.79
C GLU A 122 22.94 -14.14 14.63
N LEU A 123 21.96 -14.60 13.85
CA LEU A 123 21.34 -13.81 12.80
C LEU A 123 20.65 -12.55 13.33
N CYS A 124 19.91 -12.68 14.44
CA CYS A 124 19.23 -11.56 15.09
C CYS A 124 20.23 -10.49 15.57
N ARG A 125 21.36 -10.92 16.15
CA ARG A 125 22.49 -10.02 16.50
C ARG A 125 23.05 -9.31 15.28
N PHE A 126 23.22 -10.03 14.18
CA PHE A 126 23.78 -9.48 12.95
C PHE A 126 22.89 -8.37 12.36
N VAL A 127 21.56 -8.60 12.32
CA VAL A 127 20.62 -7.59 11.78
C VAL A 127 20.33 -6.45 12.77
N SER A 128 20.49 -6.67 14.08
CA SER A 128 20.19 -5.66 15.10
C SER A 128 21.24 -4.55 15.21
N VAL A 129 22.44 -4.70 14.64
CA VAL A 129 23.56 -3.72 14.75
C VAL A 129 23.18 -2.30 14.29
N LYS A 130 22.20 -2.17 13.39
CA LYS A 130 21.74 -0.86 12.89
C LYS A 130 20.76 -0.15 13.83
N HIS A 131 20.34 -0.83 14.90
CA HIS A 131 19.22 -0.43 15.73
C HIS A 131 19.67 -0.26 17.19
N THR A 132 19.03 0.64 17.93
CA THR A 132 19.23 0.67 19.39
C THR A 132 18.63 -0.57 20.04
N ARG A 133 19.17 -0.98 21.20
CA ARG A 133 18.58 -2.05 22.01
C ARG A 133 17.09 -1.81 22.31
N ASN A 134 16.72 -0.57 22.62
CA ASN A 134 15.31 -0.23 22.86
C ASN A 134 14.44 -0.42 21.62
N LYS A 135 14.92 0.00 20.44
CA LYS A 135 14.21 -0.21 19.16
C LYS A 135 14.03 -1.71 18.88
N VAL A 136 15.07 -2.52 19.06
CA VAL A 136 15.00 -3.98 18.92
C VAL A 136 13.95 -4.59 19.86
N ARG A 137 13.91 -4.14 21.12
CA ARG A 137 12.91 -4.58 22.10
C ARG A 137 11.46 -4.24 21.69
N THR A 138 11.22 -3.17 20.92
CA THR A 138 9.86 -2.85 20.44
C THR A 138 9.31 -3.88 19.45
N TYR A 139 10.17 -4.67 18.82
CA TYR A 139 9.80 -5.73 17.88
C TYR A 139 9.68 -7.11 18.54
N MET A 140 10.12 -7.24 19.80
CA MET A 140 10.04 -8.50 20.53
C MET A 140 8.64 -8.70 21.10
N PRO A 141 8.04 -9.90 20.96
CA PRO A 141 6.77 -10.21 21.61
C PRO A 141 6.86 -10.00 23.13
N ALA A 142 5.80 -9.45 23.72
CA ALA A 142 5.81 -9.08 25.14
C ALA A 142 6.08 -10.28 26.06
N GLU A 143 5.62 -11.47 25.67
CA GLU A 143 5.81 -12.69 26.48
C GLU A 143 7.27 -13.16 26.49
N TYR A 144 8.06 -12.83 25.45
CA TYR A 144 9.44 -13.30 25.27
C TYR A 144 10.47 -12.16 25.28
N ALA A 145 10.07 -10.91 25.48
CA ALA A 145 10.95 -9.76 25.31
C ALA A 145 12.20 -9.78 26.20
N GLU A 146 12.07 -10.22 27.45
CA GLU A 146 13.22 -10.30 28.37
C GLU A 146 14.23 -11.37 27.94
N ILE A 147 13.75 -12.57 27.60
CA ILE A 147 14.62 -13.69 27.24
C ILE A 147 15.29 -13.48 25.89
N LEU A 148 14.56 -12.96 24.90
CA LEU A 148 15.12 -12.64 23.58
C LEU A 148 16.18 -11.56 23.69
N ASP A 149 15.92 -10.51 24.48
CA ASP A 149 16.86 -9.42 24.71
C ASP A 149 18.13 -9.91 25.43
N GLU A 150 17.98 -10.73 26.47
CA GLU A 150 19.12 -11.37 27.13
C GLU A 150 19.93 -12.20 26.14
N MET A 151 19.30 -13.09 25.37
CA MET A 151 19.98 -13.94 24.39
C MET A 151 20.69 -13.14 23.29
N VAL A 152 20.09 -12.04 22.80
CA VAL A 152 20.72 -11.20 21.77
C VAL A 152 21.95 -10.48 22.32
N TYR A 153 21.92 -9.96 23.55
CA TYR A 153 23.03 -9.12 24.07
C TYR A 153 23.99 -9.84 25.03
N LEU A 154 23.77 -11.12 25.35
CA LEU A 154 24.70 -11.91 26.15
C LEU A 154 26.03 -12.10 25.41
N GLN A 155 27.04 -11.31 25.78
CA GLN A 155 28.35 -11.38 25.15
C GLN A 155 29.03 -12.72 25.44
N HIS A 156 29.58 -13.33 24.38
CA HIS A 156 30.26 -14.63 24.41
C HIS A 156 31.71 -14.54 24.92
N SER A 157 32.03 -13.53 25.74
CA SER A 157 33.41 -13.17 26.09
C SER A 157 34.07 -14.14 27.07
N ASP A 158 33.31 -14.77 27.97
CA ASP A 158 33.84 -15.65 29.03
C ASP A 158 33.04 -16.95 29.18
N GLU A 159 33.69 -18.02 29.66
CA GLU A 159 33.11 -19.37 29.81
C GLU A 159 31.82 -19.38 30.63
N THR A 160 31.73 -18.56 31.69
CA THR A 160 30.53 -18.46 32.53
C THR A 160 29.32 -17.97 31.74
N ARG A 161 29.50 -17.00 30.84
CA ARG A 161 28.39 -16.47 30.01
C ARG A 161 28.01 -17.46 28.92
N GLN A 162 28.96 -18.22 28.38
CA GLN A 162 28.64 -19.31 27.46
C GLN A 162 27.84 -20.43 28.16
N ALA A 163 28.16 -20.76 29.41
CA ALA A 163 27.38 -21.70 30.21
C ALA A 163 25.96 -21.19 30.48
N GLN A 164 25.80 -19.91 30.82
CA GLN A 164 24.48 -19.27 30.98
C GLN A 164 23.67 -19.33 29.68
N TYR A 165 24.29 -18.99 28.54
CA TYR A 165 23.65 -19.07 27.23
C TYR A 165 23.13 -20.48 26.91
N ARG A 166 23.96 -21.50 27.15
CA ARG A 166 23.56 -22.90 26.96
C ARG A 166 22.42 -23.29 27.90
N SER A 167 22.50 -22.89 29.17
CA SER A 167 21.46 -23.16 30.16
C SER A 167 20.11 -22.54 29.78
N ILE A 168 20.09 -21.34 29.18
CA ILE A 168 18.87 -20.71 28.67
C ILE A 168 18.26 -21.55 27.55
N ILE A 169 19.08 -22.01 26.59
CA ILE A 169 18.61 -22.87 25.49
C ILE A 169 18.10 -24.21 26.04
N ASP A 170 18.84 -24.84 26.96
CA ASP A 170 18.43 -26.08 27.65
C ASP A 170 17.06 -25.90 28.31
N ALA A 171 16.88 -24.80 29.02
CA ALA A 171 15.66 -24.46 29.73
C ALA A 171 14.49 -24.33 28.74
N ILE A 172 14.62 -23.50 27.69
CA ILE A 172 13.59 -23.30 26.66
C ILE A 172 13.13 -24.64 26.05
N ILE A 173 14.06 -25.54 25.78
CA ILE A 173 13.77 -26.85 25.18
C ILE A 173 13.09 -27.77 26.18
N SER A 174 13.65 -27.91 27.39
CA SER A 174 13.13 -28.83 28.42
C SER A 174 11.71 -28.50 28.89
N ILE A 175 11.30 -27.22 28.84
CA ILE A 175 9.92 -26.79 29.15
C ILE A 175 9.00 -26.78 27.92
N GLY A 176 9.48 -27.20 26.75
CA GLY A 176 8.70 -27.32 25.53
C GLY A 176 8.33 -25.99 24.85
N GLN A 177 9.08 -24.91 25.08
CA GLN A 177 8.81 -23.58 24.51
C GLN A 177 9.65 -23.25 23.25
N ALA A 178 10.47 -24.18 22.77
CA ALA A 178 11.35 -23.94 21.62
C ALA A 178 10.60 -23.48 20.34
N PRO A 179 9.45 -24.06 19.93
CA PRO A 179 8.72 -23.60 18.75
C PRO A 179 8.32 -22.13 18.82
N GLN A 180 7.76 -21.68 19.94
CA GLN A 180 7.27 -20.31 20.12
C GLN A 180 8.42 -19.31 20.16
N VAL A 181 9.54 -19.66 20.81
CA VAL A 181 10.74 -18.82 20.83
C VAL A 181 11.37 -18.70 19.44
N ILE A 182 11.37 -19.79 18.64
CA ILE A 182 11.82 -19.76 17.24
C ILE A 182 10.93 -18.83 16.41
N GLU A 183 9.60 -18.97 16.49
CA GLU A 183 8.65 -18.07 15.81
C GLU A 183 8.88 -16.61 16.19
N ALA A 184 9.12 -16.33 17.48
CA ALA A 184 9.41 -14.99 17.98
C ALA A 184 10.72 -14.42 17.38
N PHE A 185 11.81 -15.19 17.35
CA PHE A 185 13.05 -14.77 16.70
C PHE A 185 12.85 -14.50 15.21
N CYS A 186 12.15 -15.38 14.49
CA CYS A 186 11.85 -15.19 13.06
C CYS A 186 11.05 -13.89 12.84
N GLY A 187 10.07 -13.60 13.69
CA GLY A 187 9.31 -12.34 13.67
C GLY A 187 10.21 -11.11 13.85
N VAL A 188 11.09 -11.12 14.87
CA VAL A 188 12.04 -10.04 15.15
C VAL A 188 13.01 -9.84 13.98
N ILE A 189 13.58 -10.92 13.44
CA ILE A 189 14.52 -10.86 12.31
C ILE A 189 13.85 -10.23 11.09
N LYS A 190 12.62 -10.63 10.74
CA LYS A 190 11.86 -10.04 9.64
C LYS A 190 11.61 -8.55 9.85
N ALA A 191 11.19 -8.15 11.04
CA ALA A 191 10.95 -6.75 11.38
C ALA A 191 12.23 -5.88 11.35
N LEU A 192 13.38 -6.42 11.78
CA LEU A 192 14.66 -5.70 11.75
C LEU A 192 15.27 -5.60 10.34
N THR A 193 14.92 -6.53 9.45
CA THR A 193 15.41 -6.58 8.06
C THR A 193 14.74 -5.52 7.19
N CYS A 194 13.46 -5.23 7.43
CA CYS A 194 12.67 -4.20 6.77
C CYS A 194 12.17 -3.18 7.80
N ASP A 195 12.91 -2.08 7.96
CA ASP A 195 12.63 -1.08 9.00
C ASP A 195 11.42 -0.20 8.66
N HIS A 196 11.19 0.06 7.37
CA HIS A 196 10.05 0.85 6.90
C HIS A 196 9.51 0.33 5.57
N LEU A 197 8.18 0.17 5.48
CA LEU A 197 7.47 -0.33 4.31
C LEU A 197 6.70 0.80 3.63
N HIS A 198 6.90 0.97 2.32
CA HIS A 198 6.17 1.91 1.48
C HIS A 198 5.31 1.12 0.49
N ILE A 199 4.00 1.31 0.55
CA ILE A 199 3.07 0.77 -0.45
C ILE A 199 2.64 1.90 -1.38
N VAL A 200 3.17 1.92 -2.60
CA VAL A 200 3.00 3.01 -3.57
C VAL A 200 1.93 2.66 -4.60
N GLY A 201 0.74 2.23 -4.15
CA GLY A 201 -0.35 1.94 -5.07
C GLY A 201 -1.40 0.99 -4.55
N ASP A 202 -2.17 0.46 -5.50
CA ASP A 202 -3.42 -0.25 -5.25
C ASP A 202 -3.24 -1.53 -4.41
N ILE A 203 -3.91 -1.57 -3.27
CA ILE A 203 -4.04 -2.76 -2.42
C ILE A 203 -5.27 -3.58 -2.82
N PHE A 204 -6.32 -2.92 -3.30
CA PHE A 204 -7.62 -3.52 -3.56
C PHE A 204 -7.84 -3.91 -5.02
N ASP A 205 -8.91 -4.69 -5.23
CA ASP A 205 -9.39 -5.22 -6.52
C ASP A 205 -8.44 -6.22 -7.21
N ARG A 206 -8.96 -6.91 -8.24
CA ARG A 206 -8.30 -7.88 -9.13
C ARG A 206 -7.80 -9.20 -8.50
N GLY A 207 -7.33 -9.22 -7.26
CA GLY A 207 -6.96 -10.45 -6.55
C GLY A 207 -7.95 -10.86 -5.46
N PRO A 208 -7.75 -12.03 -4.84
CA PRO A 208 -8.81 -12.73 -4.12
C PRO A 208 -9.06 -12.22 -2.70
N ARG A 209 -8.03 -11.73 -1.97
CA ARG A 209 -8.10 -11.51 -0.51
C ARG A 209 -7.38 -10.23 -0.05
N ALA A 210 -7.81 -9.08 -0.54
CA ALA A 210 -7.32 -7.78 -0.08
C ALA A 210 -7.52 -7.57 1.44
N ASP A 211 -8.52 -8.21 2.04
CA ASP A 211 -8.78 -8.17 3.47
C ASP A 211 -7.62 -8.79 4.29
N ILE A 212 -6.95 -9.84 3.77
CA ILE A 212 -5.77 -10.46 4.39
C ILE A 212 -4.54 -9.57 4.24
N VAL A 213 -4.36 -8.95 3.06
CA VAL A 213 -3.27 -7.99 2.82
C VAL A 213 -3.35 -6.85 3.82
N MET A 214 -4.52 -6.23 3.97
CA MET A 214 -4.76 -5.15 4.91
C MET A 214 -4.54 -5.56 6.37
N ASP A 215 -5.02 -6.74 6.78
CA ASP A 215 -4.76 -7.25 8.14
C ASP A 215 -3.25 -7.43 8.40
N SER A 216 -2.49 -7.77 7.36
CA SER A 216 -1.03 -7.95 7.45
C SER A 216 -0.29 -6.63 7.51
N LEU A 217 -0.67 -5.65 6.67
CA LEU A 217 -0.13 -4.28 6.71
C LEU A 217 -0.39 -3.62 8.08
N MET A 218 -1.56 -3.84 8.67
CA MET A 218 -1.91 -3.31 9.99
C MET A 218 -1.06 -3.90 11.14
N ARG A 219 -0.41 -5.04 10.93
CA ARG A 219 0.53 -5.65 11.91
C ARG A 219 1.97 -5.18 11.70
N CYS A 220 2.28 -4.54 10.58
CA CYS A 220 3.59 -3.94 10.36
C CYS A 220 3.75 -2.68 11.24
N HIS A 221 4.94 -2.48 11.80
CA HIS A 221 5.19 -1.36 12.72
C HIS A 221 5.31 -0.01 12.01
N ASN A 222 5.99 0.02 10.87
CA ASN A 222 6.37 1.23 10.14
C ASN A 222 5.93 1.08 8.69
N VAL A 223 4.74 1.57 8.36
CA VAL A 223 4.21 1.50 7.00
C VAL A 223 3.55 2.80 6.60
N ASP A 224 3.78 3.25 5.38
CA ASP A 224 2.96 4.25 4.74
C ASP A 224 2.47 3.82 3.36
N ILE A 225 1.40 4.46 2.92
CA ILE A 225 0.64 4.07 1.74
C ILE A 225 0.39 5.31 0.87
N GLN A 226 0.71 5.22 -0.42
CA GLN A 226 0.28 6.19 -1.40
C GLN A 226 -0.89 5.61 -2.16
N TRP A 227 -2.08 6.19 -1.94
CA TRP A 227 -3.33 5.61 -2.42
C TRP A 227 -3.36 5.55 -3.95
N GLY A 228 -3.74 4.39 -4.47
CA GLY A 228 -4.16 4.27 -5.85
C GLY A 228 -5.65 4.55 -6.05
N ASN A 229 -6.09 4.52 -7.31
CA ASN A 229 -7.50 4.75 -7.61
C ASN A 229 -8.39 3.66 -7.03
N HIS A 230 -7.96 2.39 -7.02
CA HIS A 230 -8.72 1.30 -6.44
C HIS A 230 -8.81 1.42 -4.91
N ASP A 231 -7.79 1.93 -4.23
CA ASP A 231 -7.89 2.19 -2.79
C ASP A 231 -8.95 3.26 -2.48
N VAL A 232 -8.93 4.37 -3.24
CA VAL A 232 -9.90 5.46 -3.11
C VAL A 232 -11.33 4.99 -3.41
N LEU A 233 -11.49 4.06 -4.35
CA LEU A 233 -12.76 3.40 -4.62
C LEU A 233 -13.35 2.76 -3.35
N TRP A 234 -12.56 1.94 -2.66
CA TRP A 234 -12.97 1.27 -1.42
C TRP A 234 -13.13 2.24 -0.24
N MET A 235 -12.28 3.26 -0.14
CA MET A 235 -12.43 4.36 0.81
C MET A 235 -13.77 5.08 0.62
N GLY A 236 -14.18 5.31 -0.63
CA GLY A 236 -15.47 5.92 -0.97
C GLY A 236 -16.66 5.03 -0.62
N ALA A 237 -16.57 3.74 -0.93
CA ALA A 237 -17.62 2.77 -0.59
C ALA A 237 -17.84 2.70 0.93
N ALA A 238 -16.76 2.58 1.70
CA ALA A 238 -16.81 2.59 3.17
C ALA A 238 -17.30 3.92 3.76
N SER A 239 -17.07 5.04 3.06
CA SER A 239 -17.57 6.37 3.46
C SER A 239 -19.07 6.56 3.21
N GLY A 240 -19.69 5.66 2.44
CA GLY A 240 -21.12 5.67 2.11
C GLY A 240 -21.45 6.27 0.75
N SER A 241 -20.50 6.32 -0.18
CA SER A 241 -20.75 6.76 -1.56
C SER A 241 -21.48 5.67 -2.34
N ARG A 242 -22.75 5.90 -2.70
CA ARG A 242 -23.58 4.93 -3.46
C ARG A 242 -22.94 4.53 -4.78
N THR A 243 -22.38 5.50 -5.52
CA THR A 243 -21.68 5.25 -6.79
C THR A 243 -20.47 4.35 -6.58
N MET A 244 -19.66 4.61 -5.55
CA MET A 244 -18.46 3.80 -5.27
C MET A 244 -18.83 2.39 -4.82
N VAL A 245 -19.92 2.21 -4.07
CA VAL A 245 -20.46 0.89 -3.73
C VAL A 245 -20.85 0.14 -5.01
N ALA A 246 -21.57 0.80 -5.93
CA ALA A 246 -21.93 0.19 -7.20
C ALA A 246 -20.69 -0.14 -8.05
N THR A 247 -19.67 0.72 -8.06
CA THR A 247 -18.41 0.49 -8.76
C THR A 247 -17.61 -0.68 -8.16
N VAL A 248 -17.48 -0.76 -6.82
CA VAL A 248 -16.82 -1.91 -6.14
C VAL A 248 -17.51 -3.20 -6.55
N LEU A 249 -18.84 -3.26 -6.46
CA LEU A 249 -19.61 -4.45 -6.80
C LEU A 249 -19.49 -4.81 -8.29
N SER A 250 -19.55 -3.81 -9.18
CA SER A 250 -19.34 -3.98 -10.62
C SER A 250 -17.96 -4.58 -10.92
N ASN A 251 -16.90 -4.04 -10.30
CA ASN A 251 -15.54 -4.55 -10.44
C ASN A 251 -15.40 -5.97 -9.88
N SER A 252 -15.87 -6.20 -8.65
CA SER A 252 -15.80 -7.51 -7.99
C SER A 252 -16.54 -8.60 -8.77
N ILE A 253 -17.72 -8.29 -9.34
CA ILE A 253 -18.44 -9.24 -10.19
C ILE A 253 -17.67 -9.46 -11.50
N HIS A 254 -17.16 -8.40 -12.14
CA HIS A 254 -16.42 -8.54 -13.41
C HIS A 254 -15.20 -9.46 -13.31
N TYR A 255 -14.42 -9.29 -12.24
CA TYR A 255 -13.17 -10.03 -11.99
C TYR A 255 -13.39 -11.32 -11.17
N ASN A 256 -14.63 -11.70 -10.88
CA ASN A 256 -14.96 -12.88 -10.08
C ASN A 256 -14.34 -12.90 -8.67
N ASN A 257 -14.30 -11.73 -8.03
CA ASN A 257 -13.80 -11.56 -6.67
C ASN A 257 -14.96 -11.29 -5.71
N LEU A 258 -15.95 -12.18 -5.66
CA LEU A 258 -17.08 -12.04 -4.72
C LEU A 258 -16.70 -12.47 -3.30
N ASP A 259 -15.71 -13.36 -3.17
CA ASP A 259 -15.23 -13.84 -1.87
C ASP A 259 -14.72 -12.71 -0.98
N VAL A 260 -14.05 -11.70 -1.54
CA VAL A 260 -13.60 -10.54 -0.76
C VAL A 260 -14.79 -9.75 -0.18
N ILE A 261 -15.92 -9.71 -0.88
CA ILE A 261 -17.12 -8.99 -0.44
C ILE A 261 -17.86 -9.78 0.64
N GLU A 262 -18.21 -11.04 0.35
CA GLU A 262 -19.05 -11.86 1.23
C GLU A 262 -18.26 -12.48 2.38
N THR A 263 -17.11 -13.10 2.10
CA THR A 263 -16.28 -13.77 3.12
C THR A 263 -15.31 -12.79 3.77
N GLY A 264 -14.66 -11.93 2.97
CA GLY A 264 -13.67 -10.98 3.48
C GLY A 264 -14.30 -9.91 4.37
N TYR A 265 -15.36 -9.25 3.88
CA TYR A 265 -15.98 -8.11 4.57
C TYR A 265 -17.37 -8.38 5.16
N GLY A 266 -17.94 -9.57 4.97
CA GLY A 266 -19.24 -9.94 5.55
C GLY A 266 -20.42 -9.21 4.92
N ILE A 267 -20.31 -8.74 3.67
CA ILE A 267 -21.34 -7.95 3.00
C ILE A 267 -22.20 -8.86 2.16
N SER A 268 -23.50 -8.97 2.49
CA SER A 268 -24.42 -9.85 1.76
C SER A 268 -24.83 -9.27 0.41
N LEU A 269 -24.71 -10.07 -0.66
CA LEU A 269 -25.16 -9.71 -2.01
C LEU A 269 -26.62 -10.10 -2.28
N ARG A 270 -27.34 -10.64 -1.30
CA ARG A 270 -28.73 -11.09 -1.43
C ARG A 270 -29.68 -10.01 -1.98
N PRO A 271 -29.64 -8.73 -1.54
CA PRO A 271 -30.51 -7.70 -2.10
C PRO A 271 -30.33 -7.52 -3.61
N LEU A 272 -29.08 -7.55 -4.07
CA LEU A 272 -28.74 -7.43 -5.49
C LEU A 272 -29.16 -8.68 -6.27
N SER A 273 -28.94 -9.88 -5.71
CA SER A 273 -29.26 -11.13 -6.40
C SER A 273 -30.77 -11.36 -6.57
N VAL A 274 -31.59 -10.96 -5.58
CA VAL A 274 -33.05 -11.01 -5.68
C VAL A 274 -33.54 -10.02 -6.73
N PHE A 275 -33.13 -8.75 -6.63
CA PHE A 275 -33.52 -7.71 -7.59
C PHE A 275 -33.14 -8.08 -9.03
N ALA A 276 -31.89 -8.53 -9.24
CA ALA A 276 -31.41 -8.91 -10.56
C ALA A 276 -32.19 -10.10 -11.16
N ASN A 277 -32.61 -11.08 -10.33
CA ASN A 277 -33.40 -12.21 -10.80
C ASN A 277 -34.86 -11.87 -11.09
N GLU A 278 -35.41 -10.82 -10.49
CA GLU A 278 -36.78 -10.37 -10.73
C GLU A 278 -36.84 -9.47 -11.96
N VAL A 279 -36.00 -8.44 -12.00
CA VAL A 279 -36.05 -7.38 -13.02
C VAL A 279 -35.33 -7.78 -14.31
N TYR A 280 -34.14 -8.40 -14.20
CA TYR A 280 -33.32 -8.80 -15.35
C TYR A 280 -33.49 -10.26 -15.73
N LYS A 281 -34.59 -10.90 -15.31
CA LYS A 281 -34.86 -12.33 -15.53
C LYS A 281 -34.79 -12.75 -16.99
N ARG A 282 -35.40 -11.92 -17.85
CA ARG A 282 -35.58 -12.12 -19.29
C ARG A 282 -34.63 -11.28 -20.13
N SER A 283 -33.72 -10.56 -19.49
CA SER A 283 -32.79 -9.69 -20.19
C SER A 283 -31.76 -10.48 -20.98
N ASP A 284 -31.28 -9.88 -22.07
CA ASP A 284 -30.08 -10.35 -22.72
C ASP A 284 -28.86 -10.06 -21.82
N LEU A 285 -27.95 -11.03 -21.73
CA LEU A 285 -26.79 -11.02 -20.83
C LEU A 285 -25.48 -11.28 -21.56
N HIS A 286 -25.48 -11.37 -22.90
CA HIS A 286 -24.26 -11.71 -23.65
C HIS A 286 -23.14 -10.67 -23.46
N CYS A 287 -23.48 -9.39 -23.23
CA CYS A 287 -22.52 -8.36 -22.87
C CYS A 287 -21.99 -8.48 -21.42
N PHE A 288 -22.57 -9.32 -20.56
CA PHE A 288 -22.31 -9.35 -19.11
C PHE A 288 -21.71 -10.65 -18.59
N HIS A 289 -20.97 -11.36 -19.44
CA HIS A 289 -20.19 -12.51 -18.99
C HIS A 289 -19.10 -12.11 -17.98
N VAL A 290 -18.98 -12.91 -16.92
CA VAL A 290 -17.94 -12.75 -15.88
C VAL A 290 -16.62 -13.33 -16.39
N LYS A 291 -15.50 -12.68 -16.09
CA LYS A 291 -14.17 -13.26 -16.36
C LYS A 291 -13.89 -14.38 -15.35
N LEU A 292 -14.03 -15.62 -15.80
CA LEU A 292 -13.62 -16.79 -15.04
C LEU A 292 -12.20 -17.19 -15.49
N THR A 293 -11.21 -17.04 -14.62
CA THR A 293 -9.82 -17.42 -14.88
C THR A 293 -9.40 -18.64 -14.06
N GLY A 294 -8.64 -19.56 -14.67
CA GLY A 294 -8.01 -20.70 -13.99
C GLY A 294 -8.98 -21.76 -13.47
N ASP A 295 -8.52 -22.55 -12.49
CA ASP A 295 -9.26 -23.67 -11.89
C ASP A 295 -10.59 -23.26 -11.25
N ALA A 296 -10.77 -21.97 -10.93
CA ALA A 296 -12.03 -21.42 -10.42
C ALA A 296 -13.19 -21.57 -11.42
N ALA A 297 -12.92 -21.56 -12.73
CA ALA A 297 -13.95 -21.74 -13.76
C ALA A 297 -14.66 -23.11 -13.66
N SER A 298 -13.97 -24.13 -13.12
CA SER A 298 -14.51 -25.49 -12.94
C SER A 298 -15.45 -25.64 -11.73
N ARG A 299 -15.44 -24.67 -10.80
CA ARG A 299 -16.24 -24.71 -9.56
C ARG A 299 -17.61 -24.05 -9.69
N TYR A 300 -17.83 -23.25 -10.73
CA TYR A 300 -19.09 -22.52 -10.92
C TYR A 300 -20.07 -23.30 -11.77
N THR A 301 -21.29 -23.48 -11.26
CA THR A 301 -22.37 -24.04 -12.08
C THR A 301 -22.84 -23.02 -13.11
N GLU A 302 -23.48 -23.47 -14.19
CA GLU A 302 -24.09 -22.56 -15.18
C GLU A 302 -25.14 -21.62 -14.55
N LYS A 303 -25.78 -22.05 -13.45
CA LYS A 303 -26.71 -21.21 -12.69
C LYS A 303 -26.00 -20.05 -12.01
N ASP A 304 -24.81 -20.27 -11.45
CA ASP A 304 -24.03 -19.24 -10.77
C ASP A 304 -23.49 -18.21 -11.78
N LYS A 305 -23.09 -18.67 -12.97
CA LYS A 305 -22.67 -17.80 -14.08
C LYS A 305 -23.81 -16.90 -14.52
N LEU A 306 -25.00 -17.47 -14.71
CA LEU A 306 -26.20 -16.73 -15.11
C LEU A 306 -26.61 -15.70 -14.06
N LEU A 307 -26.60 -16.09 -12.78
CA LEU A 307 -26.91 -15.19 -11.67
C LEU A 307 -25.92 -14.01 -11.61
N SER A 308 -24.63 -14.30 -11.73
CA SER A 308 -23.58 -13.29 -11.71
C SER A 308 -23.71 -12.31 -12.88
N ALA A 309 -24.03 -12.80 -14.09
CA ALA A 309 -24.28 -11.94 -15.25
C ALA A 309 -25.49 -11.02 -15.06
N ARG A 310 -26.60 -11.51 -14.46
CA ARG A 310 -27.76 -10.67 -14.12
C ARG A 310 -27.42 -9.60 -13.10
N MET A 311 -26.75 -9.99 -12.02
CA MET A 311 -26.27 -9.04 -11.00
C MET A 311 -25.34 -8.01 -11.62
N TYR A 312 -24.48 -8.43 -12.54
CA TYR A 312 -23.54 -7.55 -13.21
C TYR A 312 -24.27 -6.50 -14.06
N LYS A 313 -25.23 -6.92 -14.89
CA LYS A 313 -26.05 -6.01 -15.68
C LYS A 313 -26.81 -5.03 -14.78
N ALA A 314 -27.50 -5.54 -13.76
CA ALA A 314 -28.25 -4.73 -12.82
C ALA A 314 -27.40 -3.65 -12.13
N ILE A 315 -26.25 -4.03 -11.56
CA ILE A 315 -25.40 -3.06 -10.85
C ILE A 315 -24.72 -2.07 -11.81
N THR A 316 -24.44 -2.49 -13.05
CA THR A 316 -23.85 -1.61 -14.07
C THR A 316 -24.81 -0.51 -14.50
N ILE A 317 -26.10 -0.82 -14.68
CA ILE A 317 -27.11 0.19 -15.00
C ILE A 317 -27.32 1.15 -13.81
N ILE A 318 -27.40 0.62 -12.59
CA ILE A 318 -27.45 1.45 -11.36
C ILE A 318 -26.23 2.38 -11.28
N LEU A 319 -25.04 1.86 -11.62
CA LEU A 319 -23.80 2.64 -11.63
C LEU A 319 -23.88 3.81 -12.61
N PHE A 320 -24.22 3.57 -13.88
CA PHE A 320 -24.29 4.66 -14.87
C PHE A 320 -25.30 5.75 -14.51
N LYS A 321 -26.44 5.36 -13.92
CA LYS A 321 -27.42 6.32 -13.38
C LYS A 321 -26.81 7.18 -12.27
N LEU A 322 -26.15 6.54 -11.32
CA LEU A 322 -25.50 7.21 -10.19
C LEU A 322 -24.33 8.12 -10.61
N GLU A 323 -23.57 7.74 -11.64
CA GLU A 323 -22.51 8.56 -12.24
C GLU A 323 -23.11 9.79 -12.93
N GLY A 324 -24.17 9.62 -13.71
CA GLY A 324 -24.84 10.75 -14.35
C GLY A 324 -25.39 11.77 -13.34
N GLN A 325 -26.01 11.29 -12.26
CA GLN A 325 -26.42 12.16 -11.14
C GLN A 325 -25.24 12.93 -10.52
N LYS A 326 -24.02 12.36 -10.49
CA LYS A 326 -22.82 13.04 -9.97
C LYS A 326 -22.36 14.13 -10.91
N VAL A 327 -22.23 13.80 -12.19
CA VAL A 327 -21.80 14.74 -13.23
C VAL A 327 -22.74 15.94 -13.29
N GLN A 328 -24.06 15.71 -13.29
CA GLN A 328 -25.06 16.78 -13.32
C GLN A 328 -24.97 17.76 -12.15
N ARG A 329 -24.62 17.29 -10.94
CA ARG A 329 -24.54 18.15 -9.74
C ARG A 329 -23.15 18.74 -9.50
N CYS A 330 -22.12 18.25 -10.19
CA CYS A 330 -20.72 18.68 -10.07
C CYS A 330 -20.13 19.04 -11.45
N PRO A 331 -20.65 20.08 -12.14
CA PRO A 331 -20.16 20.47 -13.46
C PRO A 331 -18.68 20.91 -13.45
N GLU A 332 -18.16 21.34 -12.30
CA GLU A 332 -16.74 21.67 -12.11
C GLU A 332 -15.77 20.49 -12.32
N PHE A 333 -16.27 19.28 -12.46
CA PHE A 333 -15.48 18.10 -12.83
C PHE A 333 -15.16 18.00 -14.33
N GLY A 334 -15.87 18.74 -15.20
CA GLY A 334 -15.63 18.73 -16.65
C GLY A 334 -15.83 17.35 -17.28
N MET A 335 -16.96 16.71 -16.96
CA MET A 335 -17.29 15.34 -17.34
C MET A 335 -18.68 15.21 -18.00
N GLU A 336 -19.27 16.31 -18.46
CA GLU A 336 -20.58 16.34 -19.11
C GLU A 336 -20.63 15.46 -20.38
N ASP A 337 -19.48 15.30 -21.05
CA ASP A 337 -19.33 14.37 -22.17
C ASP A 337 -19.55 12.89 -21.79
N ARG A 338 -19.45 12.57 -20.49
CA ARG A 338 -19.67 11.23 -19.92
C ARG A 338 -21.11 10.97 -19.48
N LEU A 339 -22.01 11.95 -19.66
CA LEU A 339 -23.44 11.67 -19.71
C LEU A 339 -23.73 10.91 -21.02
N LEU A 340 -23.88 9.58 -20.93
CA LEU A 340 -24.04 8.70 -22.11
C LEU A 340 -25.44 8.13 -22.28
N LEU A 341 -26.17 7.84 -21.19
CA LEU A 341 -27.51 7.26 -21.26
C LEU A 341 -28.53 8.17 -21.98
N ASP A 342 -28.36 9.48 -21.93
CA ASP A 342 -29.18 10.46 -22.63
C ASP A 342 -28.87 10.58 -24.14
N LYS A 343 -27.76 9.99 -24.60
CA LYS A 343 -27.31 10.00 -26.00
C LYS A 343 -27.72 8.75 -26.78
N ILE A 344 -28.43 7.83 -26.14
CA ILE A 344 -28.87 6.57 -26.74
C ILE A 344 -30.17 6.79 -27.53
N ASP A 345 -30.15 6.42 -28.81
CA ASP A 345 -31.35 6.21 -29.59
C ASP A 345 -31.82 4.75 -29.42
N TYR A 346 -32.76 4.55 -28.50
CA TYR A 346 -33.33 3.24 -28.19
C TYR A 346 -34.16 2.64 -29.33
N ALA A 347 -34.69 3.46 -30.24
CA ALA A 347 -35.48 2.97 -31.37
C ALA A 347 -34.57 2.36 -32.44
N ASN A 348 -33.46 3.04 -32.74
CA ASN A 348 -32.49 2.59 -33.74
C ASN A 348 -31.36 1.72 -33.14
N LYS A 349 -31.30 1.58 -31.81
CA LYS A 349 -30.24 0.87 -31.06
C LYS A 349 -28.84 1.42 -31.38
N THR A 350 -28.71 2.74 -31.31
CA THR A 350 -27.45 3.45 -31.58
C THR A 350 -27.16 4.47 -30.49
N ILE A 351 -25.92 4.95 -30.41
CA ILE A 351 -25.50 6.05 -29.54
C ILE A 351 -24.69 7.07 -30.34
N THR A 352 -24.83 8.35 -30.00
CA THR A 352 -23.98 9.42 -30.56
C THR A 352 -22.87 9.80 -29.58
N ILE A 353 -21.60 9.66 -29.98
CA ILE A 353 -20.42 10.08 -29.22
C ILE A 353 -19.54 10.93 -30.14
N GLU A 354 -19.16 12.13 -29.70
CA GLU A 354 -18.31 13.06 -30.47
C GLU A 354 -18.79 13.24 -31.94
N ASP A 355 -20.09 13.46 -32.11
CA ASP A 355 -20.78 13.63 -33.40
C ASP A 355 -20.77 12.40 -34.34
N GLN A 356 -20.31 11.24 -33.85
CA GLN A 356 -20.36 9.97 -34.58
C GLN A 356 -21.42 9.02 -33.99
N VAL A 357 -22.11 8.30 -34.87
CA VAL A 357 -23.17 7.35 -34.50
C VAL A 357 -22.62 5.92 -34.51
N TYR A 358 -22.78 5.22 -33.40
CA TYR A 358 -22.33 3.84 -33.23
C TYR A 358 -23.49 2.90 -32.94
N PRO A 359 -23.52 1.68 -33.51
CA PRO A 359 -24.47 0.65 -33.10
C PRO A 359 -24.16 0.15 -31.69
N LEU A 360 -25.21 -0.11 -30.90
CA LEU A 360 -25.10 -0.70 -29.57
C LEU A 360 -25.36 -2.22 -29.63
N GLU A 361 -24.50 -3.00 -28.98
CA GLU A 361 -24.64 -4.46 -28.86
C GLU A 361 -25.81 -4.83 -27.91
N ASP A 362 -26.11 -3.98 -26.93
CA ASP A 362 -27.21 -4.17 -25.98
C ASP A 362 -27.92 -2.83 -25.72
N CYS A 363 -29.25 -2.85 -25.72
CA CYS A 363 -30.13 -1.73 -25.37
C CYS A 363 -31.28 -2.18 -24.45
N ASP A 364 -31.24 -3.41 -23.95
CA ASP A 364 -32.26 -3.95 -23.06
C ASP A 364 -31.97 -3.51 -21.62
N PHE A 365 -32.38 -2.28 -21.29
CA PHE A 365 -32.21 -1.67 -19.99
C PHE A 365 -33.58 -1.44 -19.34
N PRO A 366 -34.21 -2.48 -18.74
CA PRO A 366 -35.62 -2.45 -18.32
C PRO A 366 -35.95 -1.39 -17.26
N THR A 367 -34.93 -0.84 -16.60
CA THR A 367 -35.10 0.20 -15.57
C THR A 367 -34.79 1.60 -16.05
N VAL A 368 -34.28 1.80 -17.27
CA VAL A 368 -33.92 3.14 -17.78
C VAL A 368 -35.14 3.76 -18.46
N ASP A 369 -35.58 4.92 -17.96
CA ASP A 369 -36.56 5.77 -18.63
C ASP A 369 -35.82 6.74 -19.57
N PRO A 370 -36.01 6.69 -20.90
CA PRO A 370 -35.34 7.59 -21.83
C PRO A 370 -35.60 9.09 -21.58
N GLN A 371 -36.70 9.45 -20.91
CA GLN A 371 -36.98 10.85 -20.55
C GLN A 371 -36.18 11.31 -19.33
N ASN A 372 -35.89 10.39 -18.41
CA ASN A 372 -35.14 10.63 -17.18
C ASN A 372 -34.06 9.54 -17.00
N PRO A 373 -33.07 9.47 -17.91
CA PRO A 373 -32.22 8.28 -18.04
C PRO A 373 -31.32 7.99 -16.82
N TYR A 374 -31.10 8.99 -15.96
CA TYR A 374 -30.28 8.89 -14.75
C TYR A 374 -31.10 8.72 -13.47
N GLU A 375 -32.42 8.68 -13.54
CA GLU A 375 -33.26 8.46 -12.36
C GLU A 375 -33.26 6.98 -11.96
N LEU A 376 -33.05 6.72 -10.66
CA LEU A 376 -33.14 5.37 -10.11
C LEU A 376 -34.60 5.03 -9.89
N THR A 377 -35.00 3.79 -10.22
CA THR A 377 -36.32 3.30 -9.79
C THR A 377 -36.36 3.18 -8.26
N PRO A 378 -37.56 3.15 -7.64
CA PRO A 378 -37.68 2.92 -6.19
C PRO A 378 -36.95 1.66 -5.71
N GLU A 379 -37.02 0.57 -6.49
CA GLU A 379 -36.36 -0.70 -6.19
C GLU A 379 -34.83 -0.57 -6.31
N GLU A 380 -34.33 0.07 -7.37
CA GLU A 380 -32.88 0.34 -7.52
C GLU A 380 -32.37 1.18 -6.35
N ALA A 381 -33.13 2.20 -5.94
CA ALA A 381 -32.79 3.08 -4.83
C ALA A 381 -32.72 2.31 -3.50
N GLN A 382 -33.68 1.42 -3.25
CA GLN A 382 -33.70 0.56 -2.07
C GLN A 382 -32.52 -0.42 -2.04
N VAL A 383 -32.24 -1.09 -3.17
CA VAL A 383 -31.13 -2.07 -3.27
C VAL A 383 -29.80 -1.38 -2.97
N ILE A 384 -29.50 -0.28 -3.66
CA ILE A 384 -28.21 0.40 -3.45
C ILE A 384 -28.12 1.02 -2.05
N GLN A 385 -29.22 1.45 -1.44
CA GLN A 385 -29.23 1.91 -0.06
C GLN A 385 -28.85 0.79 0.90
N GLN A 386 -29.49 -0.39 0.80
CA GLN A 386 -29.19 -1.54 1.66
C GLN A 386 -27.73 -2.01 1.51
N LEU A 387 -27.22 -2.04 0.28
CA LEU A 387 -25.81 -2.35 0.01
C LEU A 387 -24.89 -1.29 0.65
N THR A 388 -25.19 -0.01 0.46
CA THR A 388 -24.40 1.09 1.05
C THR A 388 -24.38 1.03 2.57
N GLU A 389 -25.51 0.69 3.20
CA GLU A 389 -25.58 0.46 4.64
C GLU A 389 -24.73 -0.75 5.05
N SER A 390 -24.73 -1.83 4.28
CA SER A 390 -23.90 -3.02 4.57
C SER A 390 -22.40 -2.70 4.54
N PHE A 391 -21.92 -1.97 3.52
CA PHE A 391 -20.53 -1.50 3.47
C PHE A 391 -20.16 -0.60 4.67
N ARG A 392 -21.09 0.26 5.10
CA ARG A 392 -20.86 1.17 6.23
C ARG A 392 -20.82 0.45 7.59
N HIS A 393 -21.53 -0.67 7.73
CA HIS A 393 -21.60 -1.43 8.97
C HIS A 393 -20.57 -2.57 9.04
N SER A 394 -19.83 -2.86 7.97
CA SER A 394 -18.73 -3.83 8.00
C SER A 394 -17.60 -3.33 8.92
N GLU A 395 -17.49 -3.91 10.12
CA GLU A 395 -16.49 -3.52 11.13
C GLU A 395 -15.07 -3.66 10.58
N LYS A 396 -14.77 -4.80 9.93
CA LYS A 396 -13.47 -5.09 9.35
C LYS A 396 -13.09 -4.06 8.28
N LEU A 397 -14.01 -3.77 7.35
CA LEU A 397 -13.76 -2.76 6.32
C LEU A 397 -13.52 -1.39 6.94
N GLN A 398 -14.36 -0.98 7.89
CA GLN A 398 -14.21 0.31 8.56
C GLN A 398 -12.88 0.43 9.30
N ARG A 399 -12.42 -0.65 9.97
CA ARG A 399 -11.12 -0.68 10.64
C ARG A 399 -9.97 -0.53 9.66
N GLN A 400 -10.00 -1.25 8.55
CA GLN A 400 -8.95 -1.20 7.52
C GLN A 400 -8.93 0.13 6.76
N ILE A 401 -10.08 0.71 6.43
CA ILE A 401 -10.14 2.04 5.80
C ILE A 401 -9.68 3.16 6.73
N ARG A 402 -9.96 3.09 8.04
CA ARG A 402 -9.35 4.02 9.01
C ARG A 402 -7.84 3.93 9.02
N PHE A 403 -7.29 2.72 8.87
CA PHE A 403 -5.85 2.52 8.76
C PHE A 403 -5.28 3.17 7.48
N LEU A 404 -5.96 3.02 6.32
CA LEU A 404 -5.56 3.73 5.09
C LEU A 404 -5.57 5.24 5.25
N TYR A 405 -6.58 5.81 5.92
CA TYR A 405 -6.58 7.25 6.19
C TYR A 405 -5.47 7.66 7.16
N SER A 406 -5.13 6.82 8.13
CA SER A 406 -4.14 7.16 9.17
C SER A 406 -2.70 7.06 8.67
N ASN A 407 -2.41 6.08 7.80
CA ASN A 407 -1.06 5.79 7.31
C ASN A 407 -0.88 6.08 5.82
N GLY A 408 -1.92 6.57 5.14
CA GLY A 408 -1.88 6.84 3.73
C GLY A 408 -2.18 8.29 3.36
N SER A 409 -1.81 8.62 2.12
CA SER A 409 -1.95 9.93 1.50
C SER A 409 -1.88 9.81 -0.02
N LEU A 410 -2.18 10.87 -0.77
CA LEU A 410 -2.00 10.85 -2.24
C LEU A 410 -0.52 10.86 -2.67
N TYR A 411 0.34 11.46 -1.86
CA TYR A 411 1.78 11.48 -2.07
C TYR A 411 2.51 11.62 -0.74
N LYS A 412 3.77 11.24 -0.70
CA LYS A 412 4.64 11.45 0.47
C LYS A 412 6.04 11.82 0.01
N VAL A 413 6.67 12.75 0.73
CA VAL A 413 8.12 12.95 0.65
C VAL A 413 8.76 12.18 1.79
N HIS A 414 9.71 11.30 1.48
CA HIS A 414 10.41 10.50 2.46
C HIS A 414 11.87 10.25 2.08
N ASN A 415 12.80 10.68 2.94
CA ASN A 415 14.24 10.47 2.83
C ASN A 415 14.82 10.82 1.46
N GLY A 416 14.42 11.97 0.92
CA GLY A 416 14.85 12.46 -0.39
C GLY A 416 14.02 11.96 -1.57
N ASN A 417 13.03 11.10 -1.34
CA ASN A 417 12.21 10.51 -2.40
C ASN A 417 10.78 11.11 -2.40
N LEU A 418 10.23 11.33 -3.60
CA LEU A 418 8.82 11.68 -3.82
C LEU A 418 8.04 10.42 -4.21
N LEU A 419 7.11 10.02 -3.37
CA LEU A 419 6.28 8.82 -3.54
C LEU A 419 4.88 9.25 -3.98
N PHE A 420 4.38 8.72 -5.09
CA PHE A 420 2.97 8.80 -5.48
C PHE A 420 2.62 7.65 -6.41
N HIS A 421 1.35 7.27 -6.49
CA HIS A 421 0.97 6.11 -7.30
C HIS A 421 0.92 6.40 -8.81
N GLY A 422 0.01 7.29 -9.25
CA GLY A 422 -0.26 7.54 -10.66
C GLY A 422 0.66 8.58 -11.29
N CYS A 423 0.19 9.83 -11.34
CA CYS A 423 0.85 10.94 -12.00
C CYS A 423 0.67 12.27 -11.27
N ILE A 424 1.51 13.24 -11.60
CA ILE A 424 1.25 14.66 -11.35
C ILE A 424 0.68 15.24 -12.66
N PRO A 425 -0.61 15.64 -12.71
CA PRO A 425 -1.26 16.01 -13.96
C PRO A 425 -0.57 17.18 -14.68
N MET A 426 -0.32 16.98 -15.97
CA MET A 426 0.36 17.94 -16.85
C MET A 426 -0.44 18.24 -18.11
N ASN A 427 -0.20 19.41 -18.67
CA ASN A 427 -0.60 19.79 -20.02
C ASN A 427 0.39 19.26 -21.06
N PRO A 428 0.03 19.21 -22.35
CA PRO A 428 0.93 18.75 -23.42
C PRO A 428 2.25 19.53 -23.53
N ASP A 429 2.27 20.80 -23.11
CA ASP A 429 3.47 21.66 -23.13
C ASP A 429 4.43 21.44 -21.95
N GLY A 430 4.11 20.50 -21.04
CA GLY A 430 4.91 20.19 -19.85
C GLY A 430 4.57 21.06 -18.62
N SER A 431 3.69 22.05 -18.76
CA SER A 431 3.21 22.82 -17.61
C SER A 431 2.25 22.01 -16.74
N LEU A 432 2.17 22.34 -15.44
CA LEU A 432 1.22 21.67 -14.53
C LEU A 432 -0.23 21.99 -14.90
N MET A 433 -1.05 20.95 -14.97
CA MET A 433 -2.48 21.09 -15.21
C MET A 433 -3.15 21.75 -13.99
N THR A 434 -4.03 22.71 -14.25
CA THR A 434 -4.76 23.46 -13.22
C THR A 434 -6.20 22.97 -13.12
N PHE A 435 -6.64 22.65 -11.91
CA PHE A 435 -8.01 22.26 -11.60
C PHE A 435 -8.72 23.36 -10.80
N CYS A 436 -9.98 23.66 -11.14
CA CYS A 436 -10.81 24.65 -10.46
C CYS A 436 -11.84 24.03 -9.49
N ILE A 437 -11.62 22.79 -9.06
CA ILE A 437 -12.51 22.03 -8.18
C ILE A 437 -12.61 22.69 -6.79
N GLY A 438 -13.84 22.90 -6.31
CA GLY A 438 -14.14 23.64 -5.08
C GLY A 438 -13.78 25.12 -5.16
N GLY A 439 -13.97 25.73 -6.33
CA GLY A 439 -13.98 27.18 -6.52
C GLY A 439 -12.62 27.90 -6.47
N LYS A 440 -11.50 27.17 -6.43
CA LYS A 440 -10.16 27.77 -6.47
C LYS A 440 -9.24 26.96 -7.38
N ALA A 441 -8.60 27.66 -8.32
CA ALA A 441 -7.57 27.13 -9.19
C ALA A 441 -6.35 26.63 -8.38
N ARG A 442 -5.96 25.38 -8.59
CA ARG A 442 -4.77 24.75 -7.97
C ARG A 442 -4.12 23.80 -8.99
N SER A 443 -2.81 23.65 -8.88
CA SER A 443 -2.00 22.72 -9.68
C SER A 443 -0.88 22.14 -8.80
N GLY A 444 -0.17 21.13 -9.32
CA GLY A 444 1.00 20.54 -8.65
C GLY A 444 0.74 20.12 -7.21
N ARG A 445 1.69 20.44 -6.33
CA ARG A 445 1.63 20.10 -4.91
C ARG A 445 0.38 20.67 -4.23
N ALA A 446 0.02 21.91 -4.56
CA ALA A 446 -1.13 22.58 -3.95
C ALA A 446 -2.46 21.87 -4.27
N PHE A 447 -2.57 21.26 -5.46
CA PHE A 447 -3.73 20.44 -5.80
C PHE A 447 -3.71 19.09 -5.06
N MET A 448 -2.56 18.42 -5.01
CA MET A 448 -2.41 17.15 -4.27
C MET A 448 -2.77 17.31 -2.79
N ASP A 449 -2.29 18.36 -2.12
CA ASP A 449 -2.64 18.70 -0.72
C ASP A 449 -4.12 18.99 -0.53
N TYR A 450 -4.76 19.58 -1.55
CA TYR A 450 -6.19 19.84 -1.52
C TYR A 450 -7.01 18.56 -1.68
N ALA A 451 -6.60 17.70 -2.63
CA ALA A 451 -7.25 16.43 -2.91
C ALA A 451 -7.17 15.47 -1.71
N ASP A 452 -6.01 15.40 -1.03
CA ASP A 452 -5.84 14.59 0.20
C ASP A 452 -6.82 15.03 1.31
N ARG A 453 -6.92 16.35 1.53
CA ARG A 453 -7.87 16.92 2.51
C ARG A 453 -9.32 16.63 2.13
N LEU A 454 -9.71 16.75 0.87
CA LEU A 454 -11.07 16.44 0.43
C LEU A 454 -11.41 14.95 0.61
N ALA A 455 -10.46 14.05 0.32
CA ALA A 455 -10.64 12.63 0.56
C ALA A 455 -10.94 12.36 2.05
N ARG A 456 -10.19 12.98 2.98
CA ARG A 456 -10.44 12.86 4.42
C ARG A 456 -11.79 13.43 4.84
N LYS A 457 -12.21 14.57 4.29
CA LYS A 457 -13.54 15.15 4.56
C LYS A 457 -14.68 14.21 4.20
N ALA A 458 -14.56 13.46 3.11
CA ALA A 458 -15.57 12.47 2.71
C ALA A 458 -15.86 11.42 3.81
N TYR A 459 -14.85 11.08 4.61
CA TYR A 459 -14.96 10.12 5.70
C TYR A 459 -15.32 10.77 7.06
N TYR A 460 -14.58 11.82 7.45
CA TYR A 460 -14.61 12.38 8.80
C TYR A 460 -15.64 13.51 9.01
N ASP A 461 -16.04 14.26 7.98
CA ASP A 461 -17.00 15.35 8.16
C ASP A 461 -18.39 14.83 8.56
N LYS A 462 -19.20 15.68 9.19
CA LYS A 462 -20.53 15.28 9.68
C LYS A 462 -21.40 14.77 8.52
N ARG A 463 -22.10 13.66 8.77
CA ARG A 463 -23.02 13.05 7.79
C ARG A 463 -24.16 14.01 7.41
N GLY A 464 -24.56 13.97 6.13
CA GLY A 464 -25.64 14.79 5.59
C GLY A 464 -25.27 16.25 5.29
N THR A 465 -24.02 16.65 5.53
CA THR A 465 -23.53 17.99 5.19
C THR A 465 -23.19 18.12 3.70
N PRO A 466 -23.32 19.32 3.11
CA PRO A 466 -22.85 19.60 1.76
C PRO A 466 -21.37 19.27 1.56
N GLU A 467 -20.53 19.56 2.57
CA GLU A 467 -19.08 19.35 2.54
C GLU A 467 -18.75 17.86 2.43
N ARG A 468 -19.41 17.02 3.24
CA ARG A 468 -19.22 15.57 3.15
C ARG A 468 -19.73 15.01 1.83
N ARG A 469 -20.88 15.48 1.34
CA ARG A 469 -21.43 15.05 0.03
C ARG A 469 -20.46 15.38 -1.10
N PHE A 470 -19.92 16.59 -1.11
CA PHE A 470 -18.91 17.00 -2.07
C PHE A 470 -17.64 16.15 -1.97
N GLY A 471 -17.16 15.84 -0.76
CA GLY A 471 -16.04 14.90 -0.57
C GLY A 471 -16.32 13.51 -1.15
N LEU A 472 -17.53 12.97 -0.96
CA LEU A 472 -17.92 11.66 -1.54
C LEU A 472 -18.00 11.68 -3.07
N ASP A 473 -18.34 12.82 -3.65
CA ASP A 473 -18.36 13.05 -5.10
C ASP A 473 -16.93 13.20 -5.63
N PHE A 474 -16.09 13.90 -4.90
CA PHE A 474 -14.68 14.06 -5.20
C PHE A 474 -13.90 12.74 -5.12
N LEU A 475 -14.20 11.82 -4.19
CA LEU A 475 -13.58 10.49 -4.20
C LEU A 475 -13.89 9.72 -5.49
N TRP A 476 -15.12 9.83 -6.02
CA TRP A 476 -15.47 9.22 -7.31
C TRP A 476 -14.72 9.90 -8.47
N TRP A 477 -14.57 11.23 -8.43
CA TRP A 477 -13.74 11.94 -9.39
C TRP A 477 -12.26 11.55 -9.29
N LEU A 478 -11.73 11.27 -8.10
CA LEU A 478 -10.36 10.74 -7.98
C LEU A 478 -10.24 9.36 -8.65
N TRP A 479 -11.26 8.52 -8.56
CA TRP A 479 -11.31 7.20 -9.19
C TRP A 479 -11.32 7.23 -10.73
N ALA A 480 -12.16 8.08 -11.35
CA ALA A 480 -12.43 8.03 -12.80
C ALA A 480 -12.47 9.40 -13.50
N GLY A 481 -12.17 10.46 -12.76
CA GLY A 481 -12.23 11.83 -13.26
C GLY A 481 -11.14 12.13 -14.28
N ARG A 482 -11.50 12.95 -15.25
CA ARG A 482 -10.61 13.42 -16.32
C ARG A 482 -9.30 13.95 -15.73
N ASN A 483 -8.19 13.28 -16.07
CA ASN A 483 -6.83 13.58 -15.63
C ASN A 483 -6.64 13.62 -14.10
N SER A 484 -7.48 12.92 -13.33
CA SER A 484 -7.25 12.73 -11.89
C SER A 484 -5.84 12.17 -11.66
N PRO A 485 -5.11 12.61 -10.61
CA PRO A 485 -3.72 12.21 -10.36
C PRO A 485 -3.53 10.69 -10.20
N ILE A 486 -4.53 9.97 -9.69
CA ILE A 486 -4.44 8.52 -9.46
C ILE A 486 -5.13 7.69 -10.56
N TYR A 487 -5.86 8.32 -11.49
CA TYR A 487 -6.41 7.67 -12.67
C TYR A 487 -5.52 7.89 -13.91
N GLY A 488 -5.09 9.15 -14.11
CA GLY A 488 -4.09 9.55 -15.09
C GLY A 488 -4.52 9.47 -16.55
N ARG A 489 -5.83 9.50 -16.83
CA ARG A 489 -6.39 9.39 -18.18
C ARG A 489 -7.51 10.39 -18.41
N ASP A 490 -7.75 10.73 -19.66
CA ASP A 490 -8.75 11.71 -20.08
C ASP A 490 -10.19 11.24 -19.76
N ARG A 491 -10.49 9.96 -20.00
CA ARG A 491 -11.82 9.41 -19.82
C ARG A 491 -11.78 7.91 -19.59
N MET A 492 -12.76 7.41 -18.83
CA MET A 492 -12.98 5.98 -18.60
C MET A 492 -14.02 5.44 -19.58
N THR A 493 -13.63 4.46 -20.40
CA THR A 493 -14.45 3.96 -21.51
C THR A 493 -15.20 2.66 -21.17
N THR A 494 -15.66 2.52 -19.92
CA THR A 494 -16.35 1.30 -19.44
C THR A 494 -17.64 1.02 -20.20
N PHE A 495 -18.38 2.07 -20.56
CA PHE A 495 -19.61 1.97 -21.34
C PHE A 495 -19.30 1.49 -22.76
N GLU A 496 -18.35 2.15 -23.44
CA GLU A 496 -17.97 1.88 -24.82
C GLU A 496 -17.42 0.46 -24.96
N ARG A 497 -16.51 0.04 -24.07
CA ARG A 497 -15.97 -1.33 -24.02
C ARG A 497 -17.03 -2.40 -23.81
N ARG A 498 -18.20 -2.02 -23.27
CA ARG A 498 -19.29 -2.94 -22.96
C ARG A 498 -20.29 -3.03 -24.09
N PHE A 499 -20.65 -1.91 -24.70
CA PHE A 499 -21.79 -1.84 -25.60
C PHE A 499 -21.44 -1.47 -27.03
N ILE A 500 -20.20 -1.06 -27.32
CA ILE A 500 -19.77 -0.65 -28.66
C ILE A 500 -18.66 -1.58 -29.12
N LYS A 501 -18.87 -2.24 -30.25
CA LYS A 501 -17.90 -3.16 -30.85
C LYS A 501 -16.69 -2.47 -31.47
N ASP A 502 -16.84 -1.22 -31.88
CA ASP A 502 -15.76 -0.43 -32.47
C ASP A 502 -14.71 -0.07 -31.41
N GLU A 503 -13.56 -0.75 -31.46
CA GLU A 503 -12.47 -0.60 -30.49
C GLU A 503 -11.83 0.79 -30.50
N SER A 504 -12.04 1.60 -31.55
CA SER A 504 -11.56 3.00 -31.57
C SER A 504 -12.18 3.83 -30.44
N THR A 505 -13.38 3.46 -29.99
CA THR A 505 -14.09 4.09 -28.87
C THR A 505 -13.57 3.66 -27.49
N TRP A 506 -12.66 2.68 -27.43
CA TRP A 506 -12.13 2.12 -26.17
C TRP A 506 -10.84 2.79 -25.71
N LEU A 507 -10.36 3.76 -26.48
CA LEU A 507 -9.14 4.50 -26.18
C LEU A 507 -9.36 5.40 -24.97
N GLU A 508 -8.47 5.27 -24.00
CA GLU A 508 -8.41 6.15 -22.83
C GLU A 508 -7.07 6.88 -22.85
N PRO A 509 -6.99 8.04 -23.53
CA PRO A 509 -5.77 8.81 -23.66
C PRO A 509 -5.14 9.07 -22.29
N LYS A 510 -3.84 8.82 -22.17
CA LYS A 510 -3.09 9.06 -20.94
C LYS A 510 -2.82 10.56 -20.78
N ASN A 511 -2.69 11.00 -19.53
CA ASN A 511 -2.23 12.35 -19.25
C ASN A 511 -0.81 12.58 -19.80
N ALA A 512 -0.50 13.81 -20.23
CA ALA A 512 0.79 14.19 -20.80
C ALA A 512 2.00 13.91 -19.88
N TYR A 513 1.78 13.77 -18.57
CA TYR A 513 2.80 13.30 -17.63
C TYR A 513 3.54 12.04 -18.14
N TYR A 514 2.82 11.06 -18.68
CA TYR A 514 3.43 9.81 -19.15
C TYR A 514 4.22 9.94 -20.46
N GLU A 515 4.28 11.13 -21.04
CA GLU A 515 5.18 11.47 -22.13
C GLU A 515 6.42 12.20 -21.57
N HIS A 516 6.19 13.20 -20.71
CA HIS A 516 7.22 14.05 -20.12
C HIS A 516 8.07 13.38 -19.03
N TYR A 517 7.56 12.37 -18.34
CA TYR A 517 8.25 11.66 -17.25
C TYR A 517 9.55 10.91 -17.67
N ASN A 518 9.84 10.82 -18.97
CA ASN A 518 11.12 10.31 -19.46
C ASN A 518 12.21 11.39 -19.53
N ASP A 519 11.85 12.67 -19.50
CA ASP A 519 12.78 13.80 -19.56
C ASP A 519 13.42 14.04 -18.17
N PRO A 520 14.75 13.94 -18.03
CA PRO A 520 15.45 14.23 -16.79
C PRO A 520 15.19 15.64 -16.25
N ALA A 521 15.09 16.65 -17.13
CA ALA A 521 14.85 18.03 -16.70
C ALA A 521 13.45 18.18 -16.10
N MET A 522 12.47 17.45 -16.65
CA MET A 522 11.11 17.43 -16.13
C MET A 522 11.05 16.75 -14.75
N CYS A 523 11.70 15.61 -14.59
CA CYS A 523 11.74 14.91 -13.30
C CYS A 523 12.41 15.76 -12.21
N GLU A 524 13.53 16.43 -12.53
CA GLU A 524 14.20 17.32 -11.58
C GLU A 524 13.32 18.52 -11.20
N TRP A 525 12.63 19.12 -12.17
CA TRP A 525 11.68 20.20 -11.89
C TRP A 525 10.50 19.75 -11.02
N LEU A 526 9.96 18.56 -11.28
CA LEU A 526 8.91 17.98 -10.43
C LEU A 526 9.39 17.74 -9.00
N LEU A 527 10.61 17.23 -8.81
CA LEU A 527 11.17 17.08 -7.47
C LEU A 527 11.23 18.44 -6.74
N GLN A 528 11.63 19.50 -7.44
CA GLN A 528 11.68 20.86 -6.90
C GLN A 528 10.30 21.41 -6.51
N GLU A 529 9.25 21.15 -7.31
CA GLU A 529 7.85 21.49 -6.97
C GLU A 529 7.42 20.90 -5.62
N PHE A 530 7.98 19.75 -5.25
CA PHE A 530 7.74 19.09 -3.96
C PHE A 530 8.79 19.41 -2.88
N GLY A 531 9.75 20.30 -3.17
CA GLY A 531 10.78 20.75 -2.24
C GLY A 531 11.96 19.79 -2.10
N LEU A 532 12.16 18.90 -3.06
CA LEU A 532 13.29 17.97 -3.12
C LEU A 532 14.39 18.50 -4.03
N HIS A 533 15.63 18.32 -3.60
CA HIS A 533 16.82 18.78 -4.29
C HIS A 533 17.96 17.79 -4.08
N GLY A 534 18.83 17.68 -5.10
CA GLY A 534 20.09 16.96 -4.99
C GLY A 534 20.16 15.72 -5.85
N VAL A 535 21.33 15.09 -5.86
CA VAL A 535 21.62 13.95 -6.73
C VAL A 535 20.86 12.70 -6.32
N HIS A 536 20.70 12.46 -5.02
CA HIS A 536 20.02 11.30 -4.41
C HIS A 536 18.51 11.51 -4.22
N SER A 537 17.89 12.39 -5.00
CA SER A 537 16.44 12.60 -4.98
C SER A 537 15.79 11.90 -6.17
N HIS A 538 14.78 11.09 -5.88
CA HIS A 538 14.08 10.27 -6.86
C HIS A 538 12.58 10.37 -6.71
N ILE A 539 11.88 10.30 -7.83
CA ILE A 539 10.46 10.02 -7.90
C ILE A 539 10.31 8.49 -7.89
N ILE A 540 9.47 7.97 -7.01
CA ILE A 540 9.11 6.55 -6.96
C ILE A 540 7.61 6.46 -7.20
N ASN A 541 7.20 5.80 -8.29
CA ASN A 541 5.79 5.65 -8.63
C ASN A 541 5.44 4.25 -9.13
N GLY A 542 4.15 3.99 -9.28
CA GLY A 542 3.60 2.75 -9.82
C GLY A 542 2.63 2.98 -10.97
N HIS A 543 1.49 2.26 -10.96
CA HIS A 543 0.33 2.40 -11.86
C HIS A 543 0.51 1.92 -13.30
N VAL A 544 1.66 2.22 -13.93
CA VAL A 544 1.96 1.81 -15.29
C VAL A 544 2.93 0.62 -15.26
N PRO A 545 2.52 -0.57 -15.72
CA PRO A 545 3.38 -1.75 -15.70
C PRO A 545 4.56 -1.55 -16.66
N VAL A 546 5.74 -1.96 -16.19
CA VAL A 546 6.99 -1.92 -16.95
C VAL A 546 7.01 -3.12 -17.89
N ARG A 547 7.13 -2.88 -19.20
CA ARG A 547 7.16 -3.94 -20.22
C ARG A 547 8.57 -4.52 -20.33
N ALA A 548 9.06 -5.15 -19.27
CA ALA A 548 10.40 -5.74 -19.21
C ALA A 548 10.65 -6.74 -20.35
N GLY A 549 9.66 -7.56 -20.70
CA GLY A 549 9.72 -8.47 -21.86
C GLY A 549 9.92 -7.78 -23.22
N LYS A 550 9.70 -6.45 -23.31
CA LYS A 550 9.99 -5.62 -24.50
C LYS A 550 11.24 -4.75 -24.33
N GLY A 551 12.04 -4.98 -23.29
CA GLY A 551 13.26 -4.22 -22.99
C GLY A 551 13.02 -2.86 -22.34
N GLU A 552 11.81 -2.58 -21.84
CA GLU A 552 11.54 -1.34 -21.11
C GLU A 552 12.24 -1.34 -19.75
N SER A 553 12.96 -0.26 -19.45
CA SER A 553 13.64 -0.06 -18.16
C SER A 553 12.68 0.52 -17.10
N PRO A 554 12.72 0.03 -15.84
CA PRO A 554 12.01 0.65 -14.71
C PRO A 554 12.66 1.97 -14.28
N ILE A 555 13.91 2.22 -14.69
CA ILE A 555 14.64 3.46 -14.44
C ILE A 555 14.42 4.38 -15.63
N LYS A 556 13.87 5.58 -15.37
CA LYS A 556 13.48 6.59 -16.36
C LYS A 556 13.99 7.98 -15.94
N GLY A 557 13.75 9.00 -16.75
CA GLY A 557 14.08 10.39 -16.39
C GLY A 557 15.56 10.61 -16.07
N GLY A 558 16.46 9.89 -16.75
CA GLY A 558 17.90 9.95 -16.48
C GLY A 558 18.31 9.44 -15.08
N GLY A 559 17.53 8.55 -14.48
CA GLY A 559 17.77 8.03 -13.12
C GLY A 559 16.96 8.73 -12.04
N LYS A 560 16.19 9.77 -12.38
CA LYS A 560 15.35 10.51 -11.42
C LYS A 560 13.99 9.86 -11.16
N LEU A 561 13.54 8.97 -12.03
CA LEU A 561 12.28 8.26 -11.87
C LEU A 561 12.52 6.75 -11.78
N LEU A 562 12.03 6.15 -10.69
CA LEU A 562 12.06 4.73 -10.42
C LEU A 562 10.62 4.21 -10.43
N VAL A 563 10.24 3.52 -11.50
CA VAL A 563 8.91 2.90 -11.62
C VAL A 563 8.98 1.53 -10.98
N ILE A 564 8.21 1.33 -9.91
CA ILE A 564 7.99 0.03 -9.27
C ILE A 564 6.60 -0.46 -9.62
N ASP A 565 6.46 -1.68 -10.12
CA ASP A 565 5.16 -2.26 -10.43
C ASP A 565 4.95 -3.57 -9.66
N GLY A 566 3.76 -3.70 -9.10
CA GLY A 566 3.29 -4.95 -8.54
C GLY A 566 2.84 -5.88 -9.65
N GLY A 567 3.77 -6.64 -10.24
CA GLY A 567 3.41 -7.80 -11.07
C GLY A 567 2.82 -8.96 -10.26
N PHE A 568 2.43 -8.70 -8.99
CA PHE A 568 1.63 -9.57 -8.15
C PHE A 568 0.34 -9.98 -8.86
N SER A 569 -0.32 -9.03 -9.53
CA SER A 569 -1.54 -9.33 -10.28
C SER A 569 -1.25 -10.20 -11.49
N LYS A 570 -1.83 -11.40 -11.49
CA LYS A 570 -1.76 -12.33 -12.64
C LYS A 570 -2.25 -11.71 -13.94
N ALA A 571 -3.13 -10.70 -13.87
CA ALA A 571 -3.65 -9.99 -15.04
C ALA A 571 -2.57 -9.19 -15.79
N TYR A 572 -1.51 -8.74 -15.11
CA TYR A 572 -0.45 -7.93 -15.73
C TYR A 572 0.76 -8.74 -16.18
N GLN A 573 0.95 -9.95 -15.65
CA GLN A 573 2.07 -10.85 -16.00
C GLN A 573 2.24 -11.09 -17.51
N PRO A 574 1.17 -11.24 -18.34
CA PRO A 574 1.32 -11.36 -19.79
C PRO A 574 1.90 -10.10 -20.47
N THR A 575 1.73 -8.93 -19.85
CA THR A 575 2.18 -7.63 -20.38
C THR A 575 3.59 -7.27 -19.91
N SER A 576 3.91 -7.52 -18.62
CA SER A 576 5.21 -7.23 -18.02
C SER A 576 6.27 -8.27 -18.39
N GLY A 577 5.90 -9.56 -18.46
CA GLY A 577 6.81 -10.69 -18.64
C GLY A 577 7.52 -11.14 -17.35
N ILE A 578 7.28 -10.46 -16.23
CA ILE A 578 7.80 -10.75 -14.88
C ILE A 578 6.71 -10.46 -13.83
N ALA A 579 6.92 -10.86 -12.57
CA ALA A 579 6.06 -10.53 -11.43
C ALA A 579 6.38 -9.17 -10.77
N GLY A 580 7.00 -8.27 -11.54
CA GLY A 580 7.16 -6.86 -11.22
C GLY A 580 8.46 -6.51 -10.50
N TYR A 581 8.55 -5.25 -10.08
CA TYR A 581 9.73 -4.67 -9.43
C TYR A 581 9.42 -4.19 -8.00
N THR A 582 10.34 -4.49 -7.08
CA THR A 582 10.42 -3.82 -5.77
C THR A 582 11.72 -3.04 -5.64
N LEU A 583 11.73 -2.04 -4.77
CA LEU A 583 12.91 -1.22 -4.48
C LEU A 583 13.29 -1.36 -3.01
N LEU A 584 14.59 -1.46 -2.75
CA LEU A 584 15.15 -1.43 -1.41
C LEU A 584 16.11 -0.26 -1.28
N PHE A 585 15.95 0.56 -0.25
CA PHE A 585 16.84 1.68 0.05
C PHE A 585 17.44 1.55 1.44
N ASN A 586 18.72 1.18 1.51
CA ASN A 586 19.44 0.99 2.77
C ASN A 586 20.53 2.05 2.96
N SER A 587 21.26 1.98 4.07
CA SER A 587 22.35 2.93 4.39
C SER A 587 23.50 3.04 3.37
N ARG A 588 23.54 2.23 2.31
CA ARG A 588 24.63 2.19 1.33
C ARG A 588 24.18 2.34 -0.12
N HIS A 589 22.98 1.93 -0.46
CA HIS A 589 22.55 1.92 -1.86
C HIS A 589 21.04 1.77 -2.02
N TYR A 590 20.58 2.12 -3.22
CA TYR A 590 19.30 1.72 -3.80
C TYR A 590 19.50 0.43 -4.60
N ARG A 591 18.66 -0.59 -4.33
CA ARG A 591 18.66 -1.87 -5.04
C ARG A 591 17.28 -2.12 -5.63
N MET A 592 17.22 -2.23 -6.95
CA MET A 592 16.02 -2.67 -7.67
C MET A 592 16.02 -4.20 -7.73
N VAL A 593 14.89 -4.82 -7.43
CA VAL A 593 14.72 -6.27 -7.46
C VAL A 593 13.57 -6.59 -8.41
N SER A 594 13.83 -7.37 -9.45
CA SER A 594 12.79 -7.93 -10.33
C SER A 594 12.42 -9.33 -9.86
N HIS A 595 11.13 -9.63 -9.83
CA HIS A 595 10.61 -10.89 -9.33
C HIS A 595 10.03 -11.73 -10.47
N GLN A 596 10.26 -13.04 -10.46
CA GLN A 596 9.50 -14.00 -11.27
C GLN A 596 8.17 -14.37 -10.58
N PRO A 597 7.19 -14.93 -11.32
CA PRO A 597 5.94 -15.40 -10.71
C PRO A 597 6.17 -16.35 -9.55
N PHE A 598 5.54 -16.08 -8.41
CA PHE A 598 5.68 -16.90 -7.21
C PHE A 598 5.14 -18.32 -7.48
N PRO A 599 5.96 -19.38 -7.35
CA PRO A 599 5.54 -20.76 -7.61
C PRO A 599 4.59 -21.31 -6.54
N GLY A 600 4.28 -20.52 -5.50
CA GLY A 600 3.32 -20.84 -4.46
C GLY A 600 3.96 -21.24 -3.13
N LYS A 601 3.20 -21.03 -2.05
CA LYS A 601 3.67 -21.26 -0.66
C LYS A 601 4.17 -22.68 -0.42
N TRP A 602 3.54 -23.68 -1.05
CA TRP A 602 3.93 -25.08 -0.89
C TRP A 602 5.37 -25.34 -1.39
N ASN A 603 5.73 -24.82 -2.56
CA ASN A 603 7.05 -24.98 -3.15
C ASN A 603 8.14 -24.29 -2.30
N ALA A 604 7.86 -23.07 -1.83
CA ALA A 604 8.77 -22.33 -0.95
C ALA A 604 9.08 -23.08 0.37
N ILE A 605 8.10 -23.81 0.91
CA ILE A 605 8.25 -24.53 2.18
C ILE A 605 8.95 -25.89 1.98
N HIS A 606 8.55 -26.66 0.96
CA HIS A 606 8.96 -28.07 0.82
C HIS A 606 10.18 -28.26 -0.07
N ARG A 607 10.41 -27.34 -1.02
CA ARG A 607 11.52 -27.41 -1.97
C ARG A 607 12.56 -26.31 -1.77
N ASN A 608 12.33 -25.42 -0.80
CA ASN A 608 13.07 -24.17 -0.61
C ASN A 608 13.14 -23.31 -1.90
N ASP A 609 12.11 -23.49 -2.75
CA ASP A 609 11.97 -22.86 -4.06
C ASP A 609 11.33 -21.48 -3.87
N ASP A 610 12.20 -20.47 -3.84
CA ASP A 610 11.89 -19.07 -3.53
C ASP A 610 11.48 -18.32 -4.82
N ILE A 611 11.06 -17.06 -4.71
CA ILE A 611 10.89 -16.23 -5.91
C ILE A 611 12.27 -16.04 -6.56
N GLU A 612 12.45 -16.59 -7.76
CA GLU A 612 13.59 -16.24 -8.61
C GLU A 612 13.60 -14.73 -8.81
N SER A 613 14.67 -14.09 -8.33
CA SER A 613 14.78 -12.64 -8.33
C SER A 613 16.15 -12.23 -8.83
N ASP A 614 16.17 -11.32 -9.81
CA ASP A 614 17.38 -10.63 -10.22
C ASP A 614 17.44 -9.28 -9.49
N SER A 615 18.64 -8.89 -9.07
CA SER A 615 18.83 -7.63 -8.36
C SER A 615 19.93 -6.79 -9.00
N VAL A 616 19.66 -5.49 -9.12
CA VAL A 616 20.60 -4.51 -9.65
C VAL A 616 20.77 -3.41 -8.61
N ILE A 617 22.02 -3.12 -8.23
CA ILE A 617 22.33 -1.91 -7.48
C ILE A 617 22.20 -0.75 -8.47
N PHE A 618 21.09 -0.03 -8.35
CA PHE A 618 20.79 1.11 -9.20
C PHE A 618 21.74 2.27 -8.88
N GLU A 619 21.92 2.53 -7.58
CA GLU A 619 22.71 3.67 -7.11
C GLU A 619 23.40 3.32 -5.80
N ALA A 620 24.72 3.49 -5.77
CA ALA A 620 25.52 3.37 -4.56
C ALA A 620 25.82 4.75 -3.99
N LEU A 621 25.61 4.91 -2.68
CA LEU A 621 25.97 6.11 -1.96
C LEU A 621 27.49 6.16 -1.77
N THR A 622 28.06 7.35 -1.95
CA THR A 622 29.50 7.59 -1.76
C THR A 622 29.92 7.36 -0.32
N GLU A 623 29.09 7.76 0.63
CA GLU A 623 29.26 7.55 2.06
C GLU A 623 28.05 6.81 2.64
N ARG A 624 28.27 6.11 3.75
CA ARG A 624 27.19 5.42 4.45
C ARG A 624 26.20 6.45 5.01
N MET A 625 24.93 6.31 4.68
CA MET A 625 23.86 7.14 5.23
C MET A 625 23.56 6.75 6.68
N HIS A 626 23.53 7.76 7.54
CA HIS A 626 23.17 7.65 8.95
C HIS A 626 21.76 8.19 9.20
N VAL A 627 21.19 7.88 10.36
CA VAL A 627 19.89 8.43 10.78
C VAL A 627 19.92 9.95 10.71
N ALA A 628 21.03 10.62 11.05
CA ALA A 628 21.16 12.08 10.93
C ALA A 628 20.84 12.67 9.55
N HIS A 629 20.96 11.87 8.48
CA HIS A 629 20.70 12.30 7.11
C HIS A 629 19.24 12.05 6.67
N THR A 630 18.43 11.38 7.49
CA THR A 630 17.03 11.06 7.19
C THR A 630 16.09 12.18 7.64
N ASP A 631 14.84 12.12 7.21
CA ASP A 631 13.79 13.04 7.65
C ASP A 631 13.56 12.95 9.16
N GLU A 632 13.49 11.72 9.68
CA GLU A 632 13.44 11.47 11.13
C GLU A 632 14.67 12.03 11.84
N GLY A 633 15.87 11.88 11.26
CA GLY A 633 17.09 12.46 11.79
C GLY A 633 17.03 13.97 11.95
N ARG A 634 16.42 14.67 10.99
CA ARG A 634 16.22 16.13 11.08
C ARG A 634 15.29 16.51 12.24
N GLU A 635 14.24 15.73 12.48
CA GLU A 635 13.35 15.92 13.64
C GLU A 635 14.08 15.63 14.96
N LEU A 636 14.84 14.54 15.03
CA LEU A 636 15.64 14.20 16.21
C LEU A 636 16.72 15.26 16.49
N GLN A 637 17.36 15.80 15.46
CA GLN A 637 18.34 16.89 15.59
C GLN A 637 17.67 18.18 16.08
N ALA A 638 16.49 18.54 15.56
CA ALA A 638 15.75 19.69 16.06
C ALA A 638 15.39 19.53 17.55
N HIS A 639 15.02 18.31 17.97
CA HIS A 639 14.78 18.01 19.38
C HIS A 639 16.06 18.11 20.24
N VAL A 640 17.21 17.68 19.72
CA VAL A 640 18.51 17.91 20.38
C VAL A 640 18.77 19.40 20.57
N ASP A 641 18.53 20.21 19.54
CA ASP A 641 18.75 21.66 19.60
C ASP A 641 17.81 22.32 20.63
N ASP A 642 16.55 21.89 20.70
CA ASP A 642 15.58 22.32 21.70
C ASP A 642 16.00 21.94 23.14
N LEU A 643 16.55 20.74 23.34
CA LEU A 643 17.07 20.32 24.65
C LEU A 643 18.35 21.08 25.02
N MET A 644 19.20 21.43 24.05
CA MET A 644 20.38 22.27 24.28
C MET A 644 19.98 23.70 24.70
N ASP A 645 18.90 24.23 24.12
CA ASP A 645 18.29 25.49 24.59
C ASP A 645 17.71 25.36 25.99
N LEU A 646 17.06 24.23 26.33
CA LEU A 646 16.59 23.96 27.69
C LEU A 646 17.76 23.93 28.70
N LEU A 647 18.88 23.27 28.36
CA LEU A 647 20.09 23.28 29.20
C LEU A 647 20.62 24.70 29.44
N ARG A 648 20.60 25.54 28.40
CA ARG A 648 20.99 26.94 28.52
C ARG A 648 20.01 27.72 29.40
N ALA A 649 18.71 27.44 29.29
CA ALA A 649 17.68 28.05 30.13
C ALA A 649 17.82 27.68 31.62
N TYR A 650 18.15 26.42 31.93
CA TYR A 650 18.48 26.02 33.30
C TYR A 650 19.72 26.74 33.82
N ARG A 651 20.82 26.76 33.04
CA ARG A 651 22.08 27.41 33.43
C ARG A 651 21.97 28.92 33.65
N THR A 652 21.05 29.57 32.94
CA THR A 652 20.80 31.02 33.05
C THR A 652 19.73 31.38 34.09
N GLY A 653 19.05 30.37 34.66
CA GLY A 653 17.93 30.58 35.57
C GLY A 653 16.63 31.05 34.89
N ALA A 654 16.56 31.03 33.56
CA ALA A 654 15.35 31.37 32.81
C ALA A 654 14.24 30.33 33.01
N VAL A 655 14.62 29.07 33.25
CA VAL A 655 13.73 27.98 33.67
C VAL A 655 14.33 27.35 34.92
N THR A 656 13.49 27.03 35.91
CA THR A 656 13.93 26.40 37.16
C THR A 656 13.91 24.88 37.05
N GLU A 657 14.95 24.22 37.55
CA GLU A 657 14.97 22.76 37.67
C GLU A 657 13.94 22.26 38.69
N ALA A 658 13.34 21.11 38.41
CA ALA A 658 12.44 20.42 39.33
C ALA A 658 13.14 19.19 39.90
N HIS A 659 13.88 19.37 41.00
CA HIS A 659 14.37 18.27 41.80
C HIS A 659 13.18 17.67 42.57
N ARG A 660 12.68 16.53 42.11
CA ARG A 660 11.70 15.71 42.85
C ARG A 660 12.37 14.51 43.47
#